data_AF-A0A1N6FHP8-F1
#
_entry.id   AF-A0A1N6FHP8-F1
#
_cell.length_a   1.000
_cell.length_b   1.000
_cell.length_c   1.000
_cell.angle_alpha   90.00
_cell.angle_beta   90.00
_cell.angle_gamma   90.00
#
_symmetry.space_group_name_H-M   'P 1'
#
loop_
_entity.id
_entity.type
_entity.pdbx_description
1 polymer ?
#
loop_
_entity_poly.entity_id
_entity_poly.type
_entity_poly.pdbx_seq_one_letter_code
_entity_poly.pdbx_strand_id
1 'polypeptide(L)'
;MKNIRLALLFICCISQAQAQTKEISIDGTQWKPAIIKPLPMKGTDPTHRTLSVNNRYFELNGKPWFPVMGEFHFSRYPEKYWEEQVLKMKQGGISIIATYMLWNTFENPRGIWNWSGNNDLRRFITLCAKHDLFVWLRIGPYCNAEQLYGGFPEWIYRMKGKRSNDPAFLAAADSLYKQVGQLTKGLYFKDGGPIIGTQVENEYANGDPDHISMLKKMAIRAGIQPVFFSVTANTVFHSDRFEVLPLQGAYPYRGWEKAGGGPSLDFLYGNDQWIMTDALGKLFYDMDEYPKGMCEQGCGSQVTYANRFVVDPKVVEAHTQNQIGRGMNLIGYYMYQGGTQTPGLKDPSCPESYDFQAPLGEYGLPRASFHTLNILHHFINDFGKDLAVMDVLPSAYPVVNPRNTDSIRYSTRIKGNSGFVFFCNTQVRVPMPDKEVQLTIHLQQEDITFPAFTLAGETAPILPFNMDAFGITLKYATAQPLAKAGNTIFFTQVKGMEPEICLDAANIRSLEGWKKTKSGNHWILHPQEGNTLYITDLKGKRSSIVLLTREEAENSWRLKIGGKESLMISSAKLMLSGKELELRQLNEPDMHFKWYADGVFKERYVKAPQASMAIPVKDNAVQLPSSLPAGVSDVFLDIDYFGGSITGTINGKVVADDLYTGNKWRPGLKRFLGSKEMLLEVQPWDNKITGVQLPEDKKEGIRNIRVIPEYSVKVEL
;
A
#
# COMPACT_ATOMS: atom_id res chain seq x y z
N MET A 1 60.25 -12.94 46.53
CA MET A 1 60.48 -12.43 45.16
C MET A 1 59.12 -12.16 44.54
N LYS A 2 58.55 -10.97 44.78
CA LYS A 2 58.34 -9.91 43.77
C LYS A 2 57.79 -10.47 42.45
N ASN A 3 56.49 -10.28 42.21
CA ASN A 3 55.98 -9.81 40.93
C ASN A 3 54.75 -8.92 41.17
N ILE A 4 54.90 -7.67 40.73
CA ILE A 4 53.98 -6.53 40.78
C ILE A 4 53.46 -6.35 39.35
N ARG A 5 52.32 -5.64 39.21
CA ARG A 5 51.80 -4.88 38.04
C ARG A 5 50.66 -5.59 37.32
N LEU A 6 49.55 -4.96 36.93
CA LEU A 6 49.14 -3.54 36.90
C LEU A 6 47.60 -3.56 36.81
N ALA A 7 46.86 -2.88 37.69
CA ALA A 7 45.43 -2.66 37.50
C ALA A 7 45.25 -1.28 36.84
N LEU A 8 44.88 -1.28 35.56
CA LEU A 8 44.46 -0.08 34.82
C LEU A 8 43.00 0.20 35.19
N LEU A 9 42.78 1.26 35.98
CA LEU A 9 41.46 1.88 36.13
C LEU A 9 41.10 2.57 34.80
N PHE A 10 40.22 1.95 34.03
CA PHE A 10 39.47 2.63 32.96
C PHE A 10 38.39 3.49 33.63
N ILE A 11 38.67 4.79 33.78
CA ILE A 11 37.62 5.78 34.01
C ILE A 11 36.92 5.97 32.66
N CYS A 12 35.79 5.28 32.46
CA CYS A 12 34.85 5.63 31.41
C CYS A 12 34.23 6.97 31.75
N CYS A 13 34.82 8.07 31.27
CA CYS A 13 34.10 9.32 31.11
C CYS A 13 33.02 9.09 30.05
N ILE A 14 31.82 8.74 30.49
CA ILE A 14 30.61 8.85 29.65
C ILE A 14 30.36 10.35 29.51
N SER A 15 30.90 10.96 28.47
CA SER A 15 30.38 12.23 27.99
C SER A 15 29.00 11.94 27.40
N GLN A 16 27.94 12.17 28.18
CA GLN A 16 26.62 12.38 27.58
C GLN A 16 26.71 13.67 26.77
N ALA A 17 26.99 13.55 25.47
CA ALA A 17 26.67 14.62 24.54
C ALA A 17 25.15 14.77 24.59
N GLN A 18 24.64 15.84 25.19
CA GLN A 18 23.24 16.23 25.02
C GLN A 18 23.02 16.41 23.51
N ALA A 19 22.13 15.62 22.92
CA ALA A 19 21.76 15.78 21.53
C ALA A 19 21.23 17.22 21.34
N GLN A 20 21.83 17.97 20.42
CA GLN A 20 21.39 19.32 20.12
C GLN A 20 19.97 19.27 19.53
N THR A 21 19.02 19.94 20.18
CA THR A 21 17.67 20.12 19.63
C THR A 21 17.73 20.88 18.31
N LYS A 22 17.18 20.29 17.25
CA LYS A 22 17.12 20.90 15.93
C LYS A 22 15.83 21.72 15.82
N GLU A 23 15.98 23.02 15.65
CA GLU A 23 14.85 23.92 15.43
C GLU A 23 14.37 23.87 13.97
N ILE A 24 13.07 23.74 13.80
CA ILE A 24 12.39 23.76 12.50
C ILE A 24 11.39 24.90 12.53
N SER A 25 11.57 25.84 11.61
CA SER A 25 10.65 26.94 11.36
C SER A 25 10.03 26.75 9.98
N ILE A 26 8.70 26.68 9.93
CA ILE A 26 7.91 26.53 8.69
C ILE A 26 7.19 27.83 8.42
N ASP A 27 7.51 28.51 7.33
CA ASP A 27 6.87 29.78 6.94
C ASP A 27 5.69 29.53 5.99
N GLY A 28 4.48 29.49 6.54
CA GLY A 28 3.22 29.46 5.82
C GLY A 28 2.61 30.85 5.58
N THR A 29 3.26 31.94 6.00
CA THR A 29 2.69 33.30 5.94
C THR A 29 2.42 33.75 4.49
N GLN A 30 3.25 33.30 3.55
CA GLN A 30 3.13 33.64 2.13
C GLN A 30 2.30 32.64 1.31
N TRP A 31 1.65 31.66 1.96
CA TRP A 31 0.84 30.67 1.25
C TRP A 31 -0.26 31.33 0.43
N LYS A 32 -0.42 30.83 -0.81
CA LYS A 32 -1.48 31.20 -1.74
C LYS A 32 -2.10 29.93 -2.32
N PRO A 33 -3.42 29.88 -2.47
CA PRO A 33 -4.09 28.72 -3.05
C PRO A 33 -3.64 28.50 -4.50
N ALA A 34 -3.35 27.26 -4.86
CA ALA A 34 -3.09 26.90 -6.25
C ALA A 34 -4.32 27.14 -7.15
N ILE A 35 -4.04 27.43 -8.43
CA ILE A 35 -5.08 27.58 -9.46
C ILE A 35 -5.57 26.19 -9.86
N ILE A 36 -6.89 25.99 -9.74
CA ILE A 36 -7.57 24.76 -10.16
C ILE A 36 -8.03 24.90 -11.62
N LYS A 37 -7.58 23.97 -12.46
CA LYS A 37 -7.96 23.86 -13.88
C LYS A 37 -8.62 22.50 -14.11
N PRO A 38 -9.89 22.42 -14.55
CA PRO A 38 -10.53 21.16 -14.85
C PRO A 38 -9.87 20.48 -16.06
N LEU A 39 -9.74 19.16 -16.02
CA LEU A 39 -9.30 18.37 -17.16
C LEU A 39 -10.51 17.79 -17.91
N PRO A 40 -10.39 17.48 -19.22
CA PRO A 40 -11.50 16.98 -20.05
C PRO A 40 -11.81 15.50 -19.80
N MET A 41 -11.85 15.07 -18.53
CA MET A 41 -12.17 13.72 -18.09
C MET A 41 -13.23 13.79 -17.00
N LYS A 42 -14.49 13.58 -17.41
CA LYS A 42 -15.65 13.56 -16.53
C LYS A 42 -16.63 12.49 -16.99
N GLY A 43 -17.24 11.81 -16.02
CA GLY A 43 -18.26 10.79 -16.26
C GLY A 43 -19.44 10.95 -15.30
N THR A 44 -20.58 10.41 -15.69
CA THR A 44 -21.78 10.34 -14.84
C THR A 44 -22.41 8.97 -15.02
N ASP A 45 -22.77 8.32 -13.93
CA ASP A 45 -23.45 7.02 -13.95
C ASP A 45 -24.98 7.17 -13.98
N PRO A 46 -25.75 6.07 -14.18
CA PRO A 46 -27.21 6.11 -14.20
C PRO A 46 -27.86 6.51 -12.86
N THR A 47 -27.09 6.51 -11.76
CA THR A 47 -27.53 6.97 -10.42
C THR A 47 -27.17 8.43 -10.15
N HIS A 48 -26.68 9.15 -11.16
CA HIS A 48 -26.20 10.53 -11.09
C HIS A 48 -24.95 10.74 -10.24
N ARG A 49 -24.19 9.68 -9.92
CA ARG A 49 -22.84 9.85 -9.37
C ARG A 49 -21.93 10.41 -10.45
N THR A 50 -21.05 11.33 -10.09
CA THR A 50 -20.11 11.96 -11.02
C THR A 50 -18.68 11.69 -10.63
N LEU A 51 -17.83 11.42 -11.62
CA LEU A 51 -16.38 11.40 -11.47
C LEU A 51 -15.79 12.48 -12.36
N SER A 52 -14.84 13.26 -11.83
CA SER A 52 -14.08 14.26 -12.59
C SER A 52 -12.66 14.36 -12.04
N VAL A 53 -11.81 15.09 -12.75
CA VAL A 53 -10.44 15.36 -12.33
C VAL A 53 -10.01 16.76 -12.78
N ASN A 54 -9.19 17.41 -11.97
CA ASN A 54 -8.55 18.67 -12.28
C ASN A 54 -7.02 18.50 -12.21
N ASN A 55 -6.25 19.54 -12.47
CA ASN A 55 -4.79 19.52 -12.39
C ASN A 55 -4.21 19.25 -10.99
N ARG A 56 -5.03 18.98 -9.97
CA ARG A 56 -4.59 18.75 -8.59
C ARG A 56 -5.10 17.45 -7.99
N TYR A 57 -6.37 17.09 -8.20
CA TYR A 57 -7.00 15.94 -7.56
C TYR A 57 -8.20 15.39 -8.34
N PHE A 58 -8.62 14.20 -7.93
CA PHE A 58 -9.84 13.53 -8.40
C PHE A 58 -11.05 14.02 -7.61
N GLU A 59 -12.23 13.95 -8.22
CA GLU A 59 -13.48 14.35 -7.60
C GLU A 59 -14.52 13.23 -7.72
N LEU A 60 -15.23 12.97 -6.62
CA LEU A 60 -16.40 12.11 -6.57
C LEU A 60 -17.60 12.93 -6.10
N ASN A 61 -18.65 13.00 -6.93
CA ASN A 61 -19.86 13.80 -6.68
C ASN A 61 -19.55 15.28 -6.40
N GLY A 62 -18.61 15.87 -7.16
CA GLY A 62 -18.17 17.26 -7.02
C GLY A 62 -17.39 17.56 -5.74
N LYS A 63 -16.96 16.52 -5.00
CA LYS A 63 -16.13 16.66 -3.80
C LYS A 63 -14.73 16.10 -4.08
N PRO A 64 -13.66 16.72 -3.57
CA PRO A 64 -12.31 16.16 -3.64
C PRO A 64 -12.28 14.73 -3.09
N TRP A 65 -11.59 13.86 -3.80
CA TRP A 65 -11.46 12.44 -3.50
C TRP A 65 -10.00 12.03 -3.64
N PHE A 66 -9.49 11.37 -2.60
CA PHE A 66 -8.16 10.77 -2.60
C PHE A 66 -8.34 9.24 -2.66
N PRO A 67 -8.33 8.65 -3.87
CA PRO A 67 -8.40 7.20 -4.02
C PRO A 67 -7.11 6.47 -3.61
N VAL A 68 -7.30 5.30 -3.01
CA VAL A 68 -6.25 4.27 -2.84
C VAL A 68 -6.55 3.12 -3.78
N MET A 69 -5.55 2.73 -4.57
CA MET A 69 -5.60 1.69 -5.60
C MET A 69 -4.59 0.59 -5.28
N GLY A 70 -4.97 -0.67 -5.48
CA GLY A 70 -4.08 -1.82 -5.29
C GLY A 70 -4.06 -2.71 -6.52
N GLU A 71 -2.88 -3.03 -7.05
CA GLU A 71 -2.73 -3.95 -8.17
C GLU A 71 -2.89 -5.41 -7.72
N PHE A 72 -3.75 -6.14 -8.43
CA PHE A 72 -3.98 -7.58 -8.27
C PHE A 72 -4.24 -8.21 -9.65
N HIS A 73 -3.32 -9.03 -10.12
CA HIS A 73 -3.48 -9.73 -11.40
C HIS A 73 -4.39 -10.94 -11.23
N PHE A 74 -5.67 -10.81 -11.56
CA PHE A 74 -6.66 -11.88 -11.37
C PHE A 74 -6.23 -13.20 -12.04
N SER A 75 -5.55 -13.15 -13.19
CA SER A 75 -5.05 -14.32 -13.91
C SER A 75 -3.92 -15.08 -13.22
N ARG A 76 -3.25 -14.45 -12.24
CA ARG A 76 -2.21 -15.05 -11.39
C ARG A 76 -2.77 -15.67 -10.09
N TYR A 77 -4.10 -15.74 -9.94
CA TYR A 77 -4.73 -16.24 -8.72
C TYR A 77 -5.92 -17.16 -9.03
N PRO A 78 -6.13 -18.26 -8.29
CA PRO A 78 -7.25 -19.16 -8.51
C PRO A 78 -8.62 -18.47 -8.39
N GLU A 79 -9.46 -18.56 -9.42
CA GLU A 79 -10.73 -17.82 -9.51
C GLU A 79 -11.71 -18.10 -8.37
N LYS A 80 -11.70 -19.32 -7.83
CA LYS A 80 -12.54 -19.72 -6.68
C LYS A 80 -12.23 -18.96 -5.38
N TYR A 81 -11.10 -18.26 -5.32
CA TYR A 81 -10.65 -17.53 -4.13
C TYR A 81 -10.54 -16.02 -4.35
N TRP A 82 -10.93 -15.49 -5.52
CA TRP A 82 -10.89 -14.05 -5.78
C TRP A 82 -11.74 -13.26 -4.79
N GLU A 83 -12.94 -13.73 -4.44
CA GLU A 83 -13.85 -12.97 -3.58
C GLU A 83 -13.22 -12.70 -2.21
N GLU A 84 -12.55 -13.69 -1.66
CA GLU A 84 -11.80 -13.57 -0.42
C GLU A 84 -10.68 -12.51 -0.52
N GLN A 85 -9.95 -12.45 -1.64
CA GLN A 85 -8.87 -11.49 -1.82
C GLN A 85 -9.40 -10.06 -2.02
N VAL A 86 -10.46 -9.92 -2.83
CA VAL A 86 -11.17 -8.66 -3.06
C VAL A 86 -11.68 -8.07 -1.74
N LEU A 87 -12.24 -8.90 -0.86
CA LEU A 87 -12.66 -8.48 0.48
C LEU A 87 -11.48 -8.03 1.36
N LYS A 88 -10.36 -8.77 1.36
CA LYS A 88 -9.14 -8.37 2.09
C LYS A 88 -8.59 -7.03 1.61
N MET A 89 -8.55 -6.80 0.30
CA MET A 89 -8.13 -5.50 -0.27
C MET A 89 -9.08 -4.38 0.18
N LYS A 90 -10.40 -4.60 0.11
CA LYS A 90 -11.40 -3.63 0.59
C LYS A 90 -11.19 -3.27 2.06
N GLN A 91 -10.98 -4.27 2.91
CA GLN A 91 -10.73 -4.08 4.35
C GLN A 91 -9.39 -3.41 4.63
N GLY A 92 -8.40 -3.63 3.78
CA GLY A 92 -7.15 -2.88 3.77
C GLY A 92 -7.30 -1.43 3.33
N GLY A 93 -8.51 -0.94 3.02
CA GLY A 93 -8.77 0.44 2.63
C GLY A 93 -8.57 0.73 1.13
N ILE A 94 -8.42 -0.31 0.30
CA ILE A 94 -8.38 -0.15 -1.16
C ILE A 94 -9.78 0.22 -1.67
N SER A 95 -9.84 1.20 -2.55
CA SER A 95 -11.07 1.68 -3.21
C SER A 95 -11.14 1.34 -4.71
N ILE A 96 -9.97 1.06 -5.31
CA ILE A 96 -9.82 0.71 -6.73
C ILE A 96 -8.91 -0.52 -6.84
N ILE A 97 -9.36 -1.57 -7.54
CA ILE A 97 -8.47 -2.67 -7.94
C ILE A 97 -7.92 -2.38 -9.33
N ALA A 98 -6.59 -2.38 -9.45
CA ALA A 98 -5.91 -2.35 -10.75
C ALA A 98 -5.57 -3.77 -11.20
N THR A 99 -5.67 -4.03 -12.50
CA THR A 99 -5.18 -5.30 -13.07
C THR A 99 -4.68 -5.13 -14.50
N TYR A 100 -3.54 -5.76 -14.79
CA TYR A 100 -3.07 -5.98 -16.15
C TYR A 100 -3.91 -6.97 -16.95
N MET A 101 -3.93 -6.72 -18.26
CA MET A 101 -4.29 -7.67 -19.30
C MET A 101 -3.01 -8.27 -19.90
N LEU A 102 -2.46 -9.30 -19.24
CA LEU A 102 -1.31 -10.06 -19.74
C LEU A 102 -1.70 -10.84 -21.02
N TRP A 103 -1.48 -10.24 -22.19
CA TRP A 103 -2.02 -10.73 -23.46
C TRP A 103 -1.67 -12.20 -23.77
N ASN A 104 -0.43 -12.64 -23.52
CA ASN A 104 -0.01 -14.04 -23.69
C ASN A 104 -0.70 -15.05 -22.77
N THR A 105 -1.34 -14.62 -21.70
CA THR A 105 -2.20 -15.47 -20.86
C THR A 105 -3.54 -15.76 -21.53
N PHE A 106 -4.03 -14.84 -22.37
CA PHE A 106 -5.37 -14.90 -22.95
C PHE A 106 -5.39 -15.32 -24.41
N GLU A 107 -4.32 -15.07 -25.17
CA GLU A 107 -4.19 -15.48 -26.58
C GLU A 107 -2.87 -16.23 -26.80
N ASN A 108 -2.91 -17.56 -26.70
CA ASN A 108 -1.76 -18.41 -26.94
C ASN A 108 -2.22 -19.81 -27.41
N PRO A 109 -2.13 -20.16 -28.71
CA PRO A 109 -1.52 -19.43 -29.84
C PRO A 109 -2.44 -18.36 -30.49
N ARG A 110 -1.95 -17.64 -31.50
CA ARG A 110 -2.67 -16.58 -32.23
C ARG A 110 -4.07 -17.03 -32.67
N GLY A 111 -5.07 -16.18 -32.40
CA GLY A 111 -6.48 -16.39 -32.73
C GLY A 111 -7.24 -17.26 -31.73
N ILE A 112 -6.57 -17.92 -30.78
CA ILE A 112 -7.18 -18.80 -29.79
C ILE A 112 -7.25 -18.06 -28.45
N TRP A 113 -8.44 -17.55 -28.14
CA TRP A 113 -8.71 -16.79 -26.93
C TRP A 113 -9.26 -17.67 -25.81
N ASN A 114 -8.73 -17.53 -24.59
CA ASN A 114 -9.22 -18.21 -23.40
C ASN A 114 -9.63 -17.20 -22.32
N TRP A 115 -10.94 -17.07 -22.10
CA TRP A 115 -11.56 -16.21 -21.08
C TRP A 115 -12.29 -17.01 -20.00
N SER A 116 -11.84 -18.26 -19.74
CA SER A 116 -12.45 -19.16 -18.75
C SER A 116 -11.55 -19.37 -17.53
N GLY A 117 -12.13 -19.80 -16.40
CA GLY A 117 -11.38 -20.05 -15.17
C GLY A 117 -10.68 -18.79 -14.67
N ASN A 118 -9.39 -18.89 -14.31
CA ASN A 118 -8.59 -17.75 -13.88
C ASN A 118 -8.50 -16.62 -14.93
N ASN A 119 -8.89 -16.86 -16.17
CA ASN A 119 -8.88 -15.86 -17.23
C ASN A 119 -10.23 -15.15 -17.42
N ASP A 120 -11.27 -15.44 -16.63
CA ASP A 120 -12.57 -14.79 -16.75
C ASP A 120 -12.58 -13.35 -16.22
N LEU A 121 -12.19 -12.41 -17.10
CA LEU A 121 -12.17 -10.98 -16.82
C LEU A 121 -13.54 -10.44 -16.40
N ARG A 122 -14.61 -10.85 -17.08
CA ARG A 122 -15.94 -10.28 -16.85
C ARG A 122 -16.44 -10.65 -15.46
N ARG A 123 -16.26 -11.91 -15.06
CA ARG A 123 -16.61 -12.38 -13.72
C ARG A 123 -15.79 -11.65 -12.65
N PHE A 124 -14.50 -11.47 -12.87
CA PHE A 124 -13.65 -10.74 -11.93
C PHE A 124 -14.10 -9.28 -11.73
N ILE A 125 -14.38 -8.55 -12.81
CA ILE A 125 -14.87 -7.17 -12.72
C ILE A 125 -16.26 -7.11 -12.04
N THR A 126 -17.14 -8.05 -12.36
CA THR A 126 -18.47 -8.14 -11.73
C THR A 126 -18.37 -8.42 -10.24
N LEU A 127 -17.38 -9.21 -9.82
CA LEU A 127 -17.09 -9.48 -8.43
C LEU A 127 -16.59 -8.23 -7.69
N CYS A 128 -15.76 -7.39 -8.33
CA CYS A 128 -15.39 -6.09 -7.77
C CYS A 128 -16.62 -5.19 -7.58
N ALA A 129 -17.53 -5.17 -8.56
CA ALA A 129 -18.78 -4.41 -8.47
C ALA A 129 -19.67 -4.88 -7.32
N LYS A 130 -19.80 -6.20 -7.11
CA LYS A 130 -20.56 -6.81 -5.99
C LYS A 130 -20.11 -6.26 -4.64
N HIS A 131 -18.83 -5.91 -4.52
CA HIS A 131 -18.20 -5.43 -3.29
C HIS A 131 -17.88 -3.93 -3.31
N ASP A 132 -18.55 -3.13 -4.14
CA ASP A 132 -18.39 -1.67 -4.21
C ASP A 132 -16.96 -1.19 -4.45
N LEU A 133 -16.16 -1.97 -5.18
CA LEU A 133 -14.81 -1.59 -5.59
C LEU A 133 -14.81 -1.14 -7.05
N PHE A 134 -14.17 -0.01 -7.30
CA PHE A 134 -13.88 0.42 -8.66
C PHE A 134 -12.76 -0.41 -9.28
N VAL A 135 -12.66 -0.37 -10.61
CA VAL A 135 -11.63 -1.09 -11.37
C VAL A 135 -10.86 -0.12 -12.28
N TRP A 136 -9.54 -0.30 -12.29
CA TRP A 136 -8.62 0.33 -13.25
C TRP A 136 -7.99 -0.75 -14.14
N LEU A 137 -8.41 -0.82 -15.41
CA LEU A 137 -7.91 -1.85 -16.33
C LEU A 137 -6.63 -1.38 -17.01
N ARG A 138 -5.55 -2.15 -16.92
CA ARG A 138 -4.30 -1.86 -17.65
C ARG A 138 -4.22 -2.77 -18.86
N ILE A 139 -4.69 -2.27 -20.00
CA ILE A 139 -5.08 -3.13 -21.15
C ILE A 139 -3.94 -3.42 -22.14
N GLY A 140 -2.73 -2.94 -21.86
CA GLY A 140 -1.58 -3.09 -22.74
C GLY A 140 -1.69 -2.25 -24.03
N PRO A 141 -1.09 -2.68 -25.16
CA PRO A 141 -0.78 -4.09 -25.45
C PRO A 141 0.47 -4.64 -24.77
N TYR A 142 1.44 -3.79 -24.39
CA TYR A 142 2.62 -4.16 -23.60
C TYR A 142 2.37 -3.92 -22.11
N CYS A 143 2.80 -4.84 -21.24
CA CYS A 143 2.59 -4.75 -19.78
C CYS A 143 3.88 -4.82 -18.94
N ASN A 144 4.97 -5.37 -19.48
CA ASN A 144 6.13 -5.78 -18.67
C ASN A 144 5.76 -6.85 -17.63
N ALA A 145 5.44 -6.43 -16.40
CA ALA A 145 4.89 -7.23 -15.30
C ALA A 145 5.65 -8.52 -14.93
N GLU A 146 6.96 -8.57 -15.20
CA GLU A 146 7.81 -9.77 -15.05
C GLU A 146 7.20 -11.02 -15.72
N GLN A 147 6.42 -10.79 -16.77
CA GLN A 147 5.82 -11.82 -17.61
C GLN A 147 6.74 -12.03 -18.81
N LEU A 148 6.84 -13.27 -19.29
CA LEU A 148 7.56 -13.61 -20.52
C LEU A 148 7.13 -12.67 -21.66
N TYR A 149 8.12 -12.13 -22.38
CA TYR A 149 7.91 -11.15 -23.46
C TYR A 149 7.15 -9.87 -23.06
N GLY A 150 7.14 -9.54 -21.76
CA GLY A 150 6.43 -8.38 -21.22
C GLY A 150 4.92 -8.43 -21.40
N GLY A 151 4.35 -9.65 -21.43
CA GLY A 151 2.93 -9.90 -21.64
C GLY A 151 2.54 -10.12 -23.10
N PHE A 152 3.45 -9.96 -24.07
CA PHE A 152 3.13 -10.24 -25.46
C PHE A 152 3.07 -11.73 -25.76
N PRO A 153 2.12 -12.18 -26.61
CA PRO A 153 2.24 -13.46 -27.29
C PRO A 153 3.54 -13.50 -28.10
N GLU A 154 4.17 -14.68 -28.22
CA GLU A 154 5.47 -14.83 -28.90
C GLU A 154 5.47 -14.24 -30.31
N TRP A 155 4.37 -14.41 -31.06
CA TRP A 155 4.24 -13.91 -32.43
C TRP A 155 4.20 -12.37 -32.50
N ILE A 156 3.72 -11.69 -31.46
CA ILE A 156 3.84 -10.22 -31.32
C ILE A 156 5.26 -9.84 -30.93
N TYR A 157 5.85 -10.56 -29.98
CA TYR A 157 7.21 -10.30 -29.55
C TYR A 157 8.21 -10.36 -30.71
N ARG A 158 8.04 -11.32 -31.63
CA ARG A 158 8.86 -11.48 -32.85
C ARG A 158 8.51 -10.48 -33.96
N MET A 159 7.39 -9.76 -33.86
CA MET A 159 6.96 -8.78 -34.86
C MET A 159 7.92 -7.59 -34.93
N LYS A 160 8.24 -7.16 -36.16
CA LYS A 160 8.89 -5.87 -36.43
C LYS A 160 7.87 -4.75 -36.28
N GLY A 161 8.26 -3.60 -35.74
CA GLY A 161 7.32 -2.49 -35.53
C GLY A 161 6.34 -2.66 -34.37
N LYS A 162 6.52 -3.67 -33.50
CA LYS A 162 5.76 -3.76 -32.24
C LYS A 162 5.95 -2.49 -31.39
N ARG A 163 4.91 -2.10 -30.63
CA ARG A 163 4.86 -0.85 -29.85
C ARG A 163 5.08 0.40 -30.72
N SER A 164 4.47 0.43 -31.90
CA SER A 164 4.49 1.59 -32.81
C SER A 164 3.21 1.66 -33.63
N ASN A 165 3.08 2.65 -34.51
CA ASN A 165 1.96 2.75 -35.46
C ASN A 165 2.13 1.90 -36.73
N ASP A 166 3.00 0.89 -36.72
CA ASP A 166 3.08 -0.11 -37.78
C ASP A 166 1.70 -0.78 -38.00
N PRO A 167 1.18 -0.83 -39.25
CA PRO A 167 -0.15 -1.36 -39.51
C PRO A 167 -0.38 -2.79 -39.03
N ALA A 168 0.65 -3.66 -39.06
CA ALA A 168 0.51 -5.03 -38.60
C ALA A 168 0.39 -5.12 -37.08
N PHE A 169 1.15 -4.30 -36.35
CA PHE A 169 1.02 -4.22 -34.89
C PHE A 169 -0.33 -3.61 -34.49
N LEU A 170 -0.76 -2.53 -35.15
CA LEU A 170 -2.06 -1.91 -34.86
C LEU A 170 -3.23 -2.87 -35.15
N ALA A 171 -3.19 -3.64 -36.24
CA ALA A 171 -4.22 -4.65 -36.53
C ALA A 171 -4.29 -5.75 -35.45
N ALA A 172 -3.14 -6.12 -34.88
CA ALA A 172 -3.08 -7.09 -33.80
C ALA A 172 -3.60 -6.51 -32.48
N ALA A 173 -3.17 -5.30 -32.11
CA ALA A 173 -3.65 -4.59 -30.93
C ALA A 173 -5.16 -4.29 -31.01
N ASP A 174 -5.69 -3.99 -32.20
CA ASP A 174 -7.13 -3.82 -32.44
C ASP A 174 -7.91 -5.10 -32.10
N SER A 175 -7.34 -6.28 -32.40
CA SER A 175 -7.96 -7.57 -32.07
C SER A 175 -8.05 -7.78 -30.56
N LEU A 176 -6.98 -7.46 -29.82
CA LEU A 176 -6.98 -7.47 -28.35
C LEU A 176 -8.05 -6.51 -27.80
N TYR A 177 -8.07 -5.26 -28.27
CA TYR A 177 -9.01 -4.26 -27.78
C TYR A 177 -10.47 -4.60 -28.09
N LYS A 178 -10.76 -5.22 -29.24
CA LYS A 178 -12.11 -5.75 -29.54
C LYS A 178 -12.55 -6.83 -28.55
N GLN A 179 -11.64 -7.73 -28.16
CA GLN A 179 -11.94 -8.73 -27.13
C GLN A 179 -12.24 -8.05 -25.78
N VAL A 180 -11.36 -7.15 -25.34
CA VAL A 180 -11.53 -6.41 -24.08
C VAL A 180 -12.84 -5.62 -24.09
N GLY A 181 -13.12 -4.88 -25.15
CA GLY A 181 -14.35 -4.10 -25.31
C GLY A 181 -15.62 -4.94 -25.24
N GLN A 182 -15.60 -6.15 -25.84
CA GLN A 182 -16.73 -7.07 -25.73
C GLN A 182 -16.93 -7.60 -24.31
N LEU A 183 -15.86 -7.96 -23.60
CA LEU A 183 -15.92 -8.50 -22.23
C LEU A 183 -16.37 -7.45 -21.21
N THR A 184 -15.96 -6.20 -21.42
CA THR A 184 -16.22 -5.05 -20.54
C THR A 184 -17.51 -4.31 -20.86
N LYS A 185 -18.25 -4.72 -21.91
CA LYS A 185 -19.53 -4.11 -22.28
C LYS A 185 -20.50 -4.05 -21.09
N GLY A 186 -21.01 -2.84 -20.80
CA GLY A 186 -21.93 -2.57 -19.69
C GLY A 186 -21.28 -2.57 -18.31
N LEU A 187 -19.94 -2.58 -18.22
CA LEU A 187 -19.20 -2.55 -16.95
C LEU A 187 -18.47 -1.20 -16.71
N TYR A 188 -18.66 -0.22 -17.59
CA TYR A 188 -18.12 1.12 -17.41
C TYR A 188 -18.98 1.97 -16.47
N PHE A 189 -18.36 2.96 -15.83
CA PHE A 189 -19.04 3.87 -14.91
C PHE A 189 -20.32 4.48 -15.48
N LYS A 190 -20.30 4.92 -16.74
CA LYS A 190 -21.49 5.46 -17.44
C LYS A 190 -22.67 4.48 -17.54
N ASP A 191 -22.40 3.18 -17.46
CA ASP A 191 -23.38 2.10 -17.54
C ASP A 191 -23.75 1.59 -16.13
N GLY A 192 -23.24 2.21 -15.06
CA GLY A 192 -23.41 1.79 -13.66
C GLY A 192 -22.40 0.74 -13.20
N GLY A 193 -21.40 0.41 -14.04
CA GLY A 193 -20.37 -0.57 -13.71
C GLY A 193 -19.16 0.02 -12.97
N PRO A 194 -18.23 -0.84 -12.52
CA PRO A 194 -17.12 -0.43 -11.66
C PRO A 194 -15.90 0.12 -12.41
N ILE A 195 -15.81 -0.02 -13.75
CA ILE A 195 -14.62 0.42 -14.49
C ILE A 195 -14.63 1.94 -14.61
N ILE A 196 -13.71 2.58 -13.90
CA ILE A 196 -13.54 4.05 -13.91
C ILE A 196 -12.29 4.47 -14.69
N GLY A 197 -11.27 3.61 -14.76
CA GLY A 197 -9.97 3.91 -15.35
C GLY A 197 -9.52 2.87 -16.35
N THR A 198 -8.78 3.30 -17.37
CA THR A 198 -8.06 2.39 -18.27
C THR A 198 -6.69 2.95 -18.61
N GLN A 199 -5.64 2.19 -18.34
CA GLN A 199 -4.29 2.50 -18.80
C GLN A 199 -4.04 1.86 -20.16
N VAL A 200 -3.54 2.65 -21.11
CA VAL A 200 -3.03 2.16 -22.41
C VAL A 200 -1.51 2.17 -22.37
N GLU A 201 -0.88 1.16 -22.99
CA GLU A 201 0.57 1.00 -22.95
C GLU A 201 1.13 0.83 -21.51
N ASN A 202 2.44 0.66 -21.40
CA ASN A 202 3.19 0.66 -20.16
C ASN A 202 4.66 1.08 -20.39
N GLU A 203 5.11 2.14 -19.72
CA GLU A 203 6.50 2.62 -19.70
C GLU A 203 7.09 2.87 -21.10
N TYR A 204 6.42 3.71 -21.89
CA TYR A 204 6.78 3.99 -23.29
C TYR A 204 7.76 5.18 -23.43
N ALA A 205 8.93 5.09 -22.80
CA ALA A 205 9.85 6.23 -22.62
C ALA A 205 10.59 6.70 -23.88
N ASN A 206 10.68 5.87 -24.93
CA ASN A 206 11.43 6.17 -26.16
C ASN A 206 10.56 6.09 -27.41
N GLY A 207 9.26 6.29 -27.22
CA GLY A 207 8.25 6.07 -28.24
C GLY A 207 7.79 7.31 -28.99
N ASP A 208 6.90 7.11 -29.97
CA ASP A 208 6.21 8.18 -30.68
C ASP A 208 4.94 8.58 -29.91
N PRO A 209 4.76 9.85 -29.50
CA PRO A 209 3.56 10.29 -28.78
C PRO A 209 2.26 10.06 -29.56
N ASP A 210 2.27 10.03 -30.90
CA ASP A 210 1.09 9.70 -31.71
C ASP A 210 0.61 8.26 -31.49
N HIS A 211 1.47 7.37 -31.01
CA HIS A 211 1.09 5.99 -30.70
C HIS A 211 0.06 5.92 -29.57
N ILE A 212 0.23 6.72 -28.51
CA ILE A 212 -0.71 6.76 -27.38
C ILE A 212 -2.08 7.27 -27.82
N SER A 213 -2.11 8.35 -28.62
CA SER A 213 -3.35 8.86 -29.21
C SER A 213 -4.03 7.80 -30.10
N MET A 214 -3.25 7.05 -30.88
CA MET A 214 -3.77 5.99 -31.74
C MET A 214 -4.37 4.84 -30.93
N LEU A 215 -3.67 4.33 -29.91
CA LEU A 215 -4.17 3.27 -29.03
C LEU A 215 -5.45 3.70 -28.30
N LYS A 216 -5.51 4.93 -27.77
CA LYS A 216 -6.73 5.47 -27.16
C LYS A 216 -7.89 5.50 -28.16
N LYS A 217 -7.67 5.98 -29.39
CA LYS A 217 -8.70 5.98 -30.46
C LYS A 217 -9.17 4.57 -30.80
N MET A 218 -8.27 3.58 -30.84
CA MET A 218 -8.62 2.17 -31.05
C MET A 218 -9.45 1.61 -29.89
N ALA A 219 -9.05 1.88 -28.65
CA ALA A 219 -9.78 1.45 -27.46
C ALA A 219 -11.22 1.99 -27.48
N ILE A 220 -11.41 3.29 -27.73
CA ILE A 220 -12.74 3.90 -27.83
C ILE A 220 -13.57 3.26 -28.95
N ARG A 221 -12.99 3.02 -30.14
CA ARG A 221 -13.68 2.33 -31.25
C ARG A 221 -14.10 0.91 -30.89
N ALA A 222 -13.32 0.23 -30.05
CA ALA A 222 -13.66 -1.11 -29.56
C ALA A 222 -14.72 -1.10 -28.44
N GLY A 223 -15.20 0.08 -28.01
CA GLY A 223 -16.20 0.21 -26.94
C GLY A 223 -15.60 0.39 -25.54
N ILE A 224 -14.27 0.59 -25.43
CA ILE A 224 -13.60 0.84 -24.15
C ILE A 224 -13.77 2.32 -23.78
N GLN A 225 -14.63 2.58 -22.79
CA GLN A 225 -15.11 3.93 -22.46
C GLN A 225 -15.04 4.23 -20.94
N PRO A 226 -13.84 4.21 -20.33
CA PRO A 226 -13.64 4.63 -18.95
C PRO A 226 -13.87 6.13 -18.78
N VAL A 227 -13.92 6.61 -17.53
CA VAL A 227 -13.86 8.05 -17.23
C VAL A 227 -12.45 8.57 -17.44
N PHE A 228 -11.45 7.83 -16.95
CA PHE A 228 -10.05 8.21 -16.99
C PHE A 228 -9.26 7.28 -17.91
N PHE A 229 -8.55 7.85 -18.87
CA PHE A 229 -7.46 7.16 -19.53
C PHE A 229 -6.15 7.53 -18.85
N SER A 230 -5.21 6.60 -18.73
CA SER A 230 -3.89 6.85 -18.14
C SER A 230 -2.75 6.21 -18.93
N VAL A 231 -1.55 6.65 -18.59
CA VAL A 231 -0.26 6.07 -18.96
C VAL A 231 0.64 6.11 -17.72
N THR A 232 1.71 5.31 -17.69
CA THR A 232 2.78 5.55 -16.71
C THR A 232 3.47 6.89 -17.02
N ALA A 233 3.89 7.62 -15.99
CA ALA A 233 4.41 8.99 -16.13
C ALA A 233 5.74 9.08 -16.92
N ASN A 234 6.44 7.95 -17.10
CA ASN A 234 7.60 7.80 -17.96
C ASN A 234 7.25 7.49 -19.42
N THR A 235 5.99 7.58 -19.82
CA THR A 235 5.54 7.43 -21.21
C THR A 235 5.67 8.74 -21.98
N VAL A 236 6.11 8.68 -23.24
CA VAL A 236 6.04 9.81 -24.18
C VAL A 236 4.62 9.91 -24.74
N PHE A 237 3.98 11.07 -24.62
CA PHE A 237 2.63 11.34 -25.13
C PHE A 237 2.43 12.84 -25.43
N HIS A 238 1.34 13.19 -26.12
CA HIS A 238 0.95 14.58 -26.36
C HIS A 238 0.29 15.18 -25.11
N SER A 239 1.08 15.83 -24.26
CA SER A 239 0.61 16.41 -22.99
C SER A 239 -0.28 17.64 -23.16
N ASP A 240 -0.19 18.34 -24.29
CA ASP A 240 -1.07 19.45 -24.67
C ASP A 240 -2.52 19.02 -24.98
N ARG A 241 -2.75 17.73 -25.22
CA ARG A 241 -4.08 17.18 -25.57
C ARG A 241 -4.92 16.75 -24.36
N PHE A 242 -4.33 16.64 -23.17
CA PHE A 242 -4.99 16.17 -21.95
C PHE A 242 -5.79 14.86 -22.12
N GLU A 243 -5.29 13.96 -22.96
CA GLU A 243 -6.03 12.77 -23.35
C GLU A 243 -5.82 11.57 -22.43
N VAL A 244 -4.73 11.57 -21.65
CA VAL A 244 -4.32 10.55 -20.67
C VAL A 244 -3.77 11.23 -19.42
N LEU A 245 -3.96 10.59 -18.25
CA LEU A 245 -3.34 10.97 -16.99
C LEU A 245 -1.98 10.26 -16.85
N PRO A 246 -0.87 10.98 -16.64
CA PRO A 246 0.41 10.37 -16.30
C PRO A 246 0.42 9.96 -14.82
N LEU A 247 0.55 8.67 -14.54
CA LEU A 247 0.63 8.13 -13.18
C LEU A 247 2.03 7.60 -12.87
N GLN A 248 2.58 7.95 -11.72
CA GLN A 248 3.98 7.69 -11.36
C GLN A 248 4.22 6.30 -10.79
N GLY A 249 5.47 5.86 -10.88
CA GLY A 249 5.98 4.65 -10.23
C GLY A 249 7.25 4.97 -9.43
N ALA A 250 7.38 4.37 -8.25
CA ALA A 250 8.56 4.51 -7.40
C ALA A 250 8.71 3.25 -6.56
N TYR A 251 9.95 2.79 -6.37
CA TYR A 251 10.22 1.52 -5.69
C TYR A 251 11.38 1.66 -4.70
N PRO A 252 11.15 1.35 -3.41
CA PRO A 252 12.21 1.39 -2.41
C PRO A 252 13.15 0.18 -2.52
N TYR A 253 12.64 -0.94 -3.06
CA TYR A 253 13.39 -2.13 -3.41
C TYR A 253 13.21 -2.41 -4.89
N ARG A 254 14.32 -2.63 -5.61
CA ARG A 254 14.32 -2.72 -7.07
C ARG A 254 14.85 -4.08 -7.51
N GLY A 255 13.97 -4.99 -7.92
CA GLY A 255 14.30 -6.37 -8.31
C GLY A 255 15.35 -6.51 -9.42
N TRP A 256 15.45 -5.49 -10.26
CA TRP A 256 16.42 -5.38 -11.34
C TRP A 256 17.80 -4.85 -10.90
N GLU A 257 17.95 -4.39 -9.65
CA GLU A 257 19.22 -3.91 -9.11
C GLU A 257 19.86 -4.94 -8.17
N LYS A 258 21.20 -4.96 -8.13
CA LYS A 258 21.96 -5.85 -7.25
C LYS A 258 21.52 -5.68 -5.80
N ALA A 259 21.20 -6.80 -5.14
CA ALA A 259 20.72 -6.84 -3.77
C ALA A 259 19.48 -5.94 -3.50
N GLY A 260 18.72 -5.54 -4.51
CA GLY A 260 17.55 -4.66 -4.40
C GLY A 260 17.86 -3.17 -4.34
N GLY A 261 19.06 -2.73 -4.70
CA GLY A 261 19.43 -1.32 -4.86
C GLY A 261 20.15 -0.66 -3.67
N GLY A 262 20.35 0.66 -3.76
CA GLY A 262 20.96 1.51 -2.73
C GLY A 262 19.94 2.39 -2.00
N PRO A 263 20.40 3.38 -1.20
CA PRO A 263 19.51 4.40 -0.62
C PRO A 263 18.83 5.20 -1.72
N SER A 264 17.52 5.39 -1.61
CA SER A 264 16.71 6.07 -2.64
C SER A 264 16.47 7.55 -2.29
N LEU A 265 16.37 8.38 -3.33
CA LEU A 265 15.86 9.76 -3.22
C LEU A 265 14.37 9.80 -2.89
N ASP A 266 13.63 8.69 -3.08
CA ASP A 266 12.19 8.62 -2.82
C ASP A 266 11.81 8.80 -1.34
N PHE A 267 12.78 8.83 -0.43
CA PHE A 267 12.62 9.12 1.01
C PHE A 267 12.92 10.57 1.37
N LEU A 268 13.20 11.40 0.37
CA LEU A 268 13.45 12.83 0.52
C LEU A 268 12.20 13.59 0.05
N TYR A 269 11.90 14.69 0.72
CA TYR A 269 10.87 15.64 0.28
C TYR A 269 11.47 16.58 -0.78
N GLY A 270 11.80 16.00 -1.93
CA GLY A 270 12.24 16.72 -3.13
C GLY A 270 11.08 17.20 -3.99
N ASN A 271 11.37 18.01 -5.02
CA ASN A 271 10.37 18.25 -6.07
C ASN A 271 10.22 17.02 -6.98
N ASP A 272 9.03 16.78 -7.52
CA ASP A 272 8.76 15.57 -8.31
C ASP A 272 9.54 15.54 -9.62
N GLN A 273 9.85 16.72 -10.17
CA GLN A 273 10.71 16.85 -11.33
C GLN A 273 12.07 16.23 -11.06
N TRP A 274 12.71 16.55 -9.93
CA TRP A 274 14.03 16.03 -9.54
C TRP A 274 14.01 14.51 -9.43
N ILE A 275 13.02 13.92 -8.77
CA ILE A 275 12.94 12.48 -8.56
C ILE A 275 12.60 11.73 -9.85
N MET A 276 11.69 12.26 -10.68
CA MET A 276 11.39 11.68 -11.99
C MET A 276 12.59 11.80 -12.95
N THR A 277 13.31 12.93 -12.94
CA THR A 277 14.54 13.08 -13.74
C THR A 277 15.69 12.23 -13.24
N ASP A 278 15.80 11.98 -11.94
CA ASP A 278 16.83 11.10 -11.37
C ASP A 278 16.54 9.62 -11.68
N ALA A 279 15.29 9.20 -11.53
CA ALA A 279 14.89 7.82 -11.80
C ALA A 279 14.87 7.47 -13.29
N LEU A 280 14.53 8.42 -14.17
CA LEU A 280 14.19 8.14 -15.58
C LEU A 280 14.92 9.04 -16.59
N GLY A 281 15.67 10.04 -16.13
CA GLY A 281 16.45 10.95 -16.97
C GLY A 281 15.64 12.02 -17.72
N LYS A 282 14.30 11.97 -17.72
CA LYS A 282 13.43 12.85 -18.51
C LYS A 282 12.04 13.04 -17.89
N LEU A 283 11.44 14.21 -18.14
CA LEU A 283 10.05 14.54 -17.84
C LEU A 283 9.32 14.84 -19.17
N PHE A 284 8.11 14.31 -19.35
CA PHE A 284 7.36 14.41 -20.63
C PHE A 284 6.13 15.32 -20.59
N TYR A 285 5.82 15.90 -19.43
CA TYR A 285 4.64 16.74 -19.21
C TYR A 285 4.91 17.76 -18.10
N ASP A 286 4.11 18.82 -18.05
CA ASP A 286 4.14 19.76 -16.93
C ASP A 286 3.38 19.17 -15.73
N MET A 287 4.08 18.98 -14.62
CA MET A 287 3.55 18.40 -13.39
C MET A 287 2.43 19.24 -12.76
N ASP A 288 2.36 20.54 -13.03
CA ASP A 288 1.35 21.44 -12.45
C ASP A 288 0.05 21.50 -13.29
N GLU A 289 0.08 20.94 -14.50
CA GLU A 289 -1.09 20.82 -15.37
C GLU A 289 -1.85 19.49 -15.16
N TYR A 290 -1.33 18.57 -14.34
CA TYR A 290 -1.92 17.26 -14.08
C TYR A 290 -2.00 16.93 -12.59
N PRO A 291 -3.03 16.18 -12.15
CA PRO A 291 -3.07 15.69 -10.77
C PRO A 291 -1.90 14.74 -10.53
N LYS A 292 -1.29 14.84 -9.36
CA LYS A 292 -0.22 13.93 -8.96
C LYS A 292 -0.81 12.63 -8.45
N GLY A 293 -0.37 11.50 -8.98
CA GLY A 293 -0.84 10.18 -8.56
C GLY A 293 0.13 9.06 -8.93
N MET A 294 0.05 7.96 -8.20
CA MET A 294 0.89 6.77 -8.39
C MET A 294 0.07 5.63 -9.03
N CYS A 295 0.59 4.93 -10.02
CA CYS A 295 0.07 3.61 -10.42
C CYS A 295 0.99 2.47 -9.97
N GLU A 296 2.23 2.78 -9.59
CA GLU A 296 3.25 1.81 -9.22
C GLU A 296 4.05 2.25 -7.98
N GLN A 297 3.34 2.50 -6.88
CA GLN A 297 3.93 2.69 -5.56
C GLN A 297 4.40 1.33 -5.02
N GLY A 298 5.71 1.15 -4.94
CA GLY A 298 6.35 -0.07 -4.48
C GLY A 298 6.09 -0.33 -3.00
N CYS A 299 5.24 -1.30 -2.71
CA CYS A 299 5.03 -1.87 -1.37
C CYS A 299 5.57 -3.31 -1.23
N GLY A 300 6.29 -3.74 -2.27
CA GLY A 300 7.00 -4.99 -2.40
C GLY A 300 7.95 -4.87 -3.61
N SER A 301 8.63 -5.96 -3.97
CA SER A 301 9.31 -6.10 -5.25
C SER A 301 9.55 -7.57 -5.56
N GLN A 302 9.43 -7.94 -6.83
CA GLN A 302 9.79 -9.27 -7.31
C GLN A 302 11.28 -9.53 -7.08
N VAL A 303 11.60 -10.66 -6.47
CA VAL A 303 12.98 -11.17 -6.38
C VAL A 303 13.27 -12.06 -7.59
N THR A 304 14.53 -12.07 -8.04
CA THR A 304 14.99 -12.85 -9.20
C THR A 304 16.08 -13.82 -8.78
N TYR A 305 16.36 -14.86 -9.58
CA TYR A 305 17.42 -15.83 -9.28
C TYR A 305 18.75 -15.19 -8.86
N ALA A 306 19.09 -14.03 -9.42
CA ALA A 306 20.32 -13.30 -9.11
C ALA A 306 20.20 -12.28 -7.95
N ASN A 307 19.04 -11.62 -7.78
CA ASN A 307 18.88 -10.49 -6.88
C ASN A 307 17.83 -10.78 -5.80
N ARG A 308 18.27 -10.84 -4.54
CA ARG A 308 17.44 -11.06 -3.35
C ARG A 308 17.51 -9.88 -2.40
N PHE A 309 16.46 -9.74 -1.60
CA PHE A 309 16.36 -8.77 -0.52
C PHE A 309 15.12 -9.10 0.31
N VAL A 310 15.03 -8.50 1.50
CA VAL A 310 13.84 -8.52 2.34
C VAL A 310 13.20 -7.13 2.32
N VAL A 311 11.90 -7.09 2.06
CA VAL A 311 11.11 -5.85 2.13
C VAL A 311 10.75 -5.57 3.59
N ASP A 312 11.21 -4.43 4.10
CA ASP A 312 10.94 -4.01 5.48
C ASP A 312 9.62 -3.19 5.54
N PRO A 313 8.64 -3.57 6.38
CA PRO A 313 7.36 -2.87 6.49
C PRO A 313 7.48 -1.39 6.86
N LYS A 314 8.49 -1.00 7.65
CA LYS A 314 8.67 0.42 8.03
C LYS A 314 9.17 1.27 6.87
N VAL A 315 9.95 0.66 5.97
CA VAL A 315 10.42 1.27 4.73
C VAL A 315 9.25 1.47 3.77
N VAL A 316 8.36 0.48 3.67
CA VAL A 316 7.11 0.58 2.86
C VAL A 316 6.19 1.69 3.38
N GLU A 317 5.99 1.76 4.70
CA GLU A 317 5.19 2.83 5.32
C GLU A 317 5.79 4.21 5.05
N ALA A 318 7.07 4.41 5.36
CA ALA A 318 7.73 5.70 5.16
C ALA A 318 7.80 6.13 3.69
N HIS A 319 8.05 5.19 2.78
CA HIS A 319 8.09 5.47 1.34
C HIS A 319 6.73 5.95 0.81
N THR A 320 5.65 5.30 1.27
CA THR A 320 4.28 5.66 0.91
C THR A 320 3.86 6.99 1.54
N GLN A 321 4.15 7.19 2.83
CA GLN A 321 3.87 8.44 3.53
C GLN A 321 4.58 9.62 2.87
N ASN A 322 5.82 9.43 2.41
CA ASN A 322 6.56 10.47 1.71
C ASN A 322 5.85 10.88 0.41
N GLN A 323 5.27 9.94 -0.35
CA GLN A 323 4.47 10.27 -1.53
C GLN A 323 3.22 11.09 -1.19
N ILE A 324 2.54 10.74 -0.09
CA ILE A 324 1.36 11.48 0.40
C ILE A 324 1.77 12.92 0.76
N GLY A 325 2.86 13.10 1.51
CA GLY A 325 3.37 14.41 1.92
C GLY A 325 3.84 15.27 0.75
N ARG A 326 4.38 14.65 -0.32
CA ARG A 326 4.78 15.31 -1.58
C ARG A 326 3.63 15.78 -2.46
N GLY A 327 2.40 15.49 -2.07
CA GLY A 327 1.22 15.99 -2.78
C GLY A 327 0.55 14.99 -3.70
N MET A 328 0.93 13.70 -3.67
CA MET A 328 0.15 12.68 -4.38
C MET A 328 -1.29 12.67 -3.85
N ASN A 329 -2.24 12.61 -4.77
CA ASN A 329 -3.68 12.58 -4.50
C ASN A 329 -4.35 11.33 -5.10
N LEU A 330 -3.55 10.35 -5.51
CA LEU A 330 -3.92 8.96 -5.78
C LEU A 330 -2.70 8.10 -5.43
N ILE A 331 -2.87 7.08 -4.59
CA ILE A 331 -1.82 6.10 -4.29
C ILE A 331 -2.23 4.76 -4.89
N GLY A 332 -1.51 4.31 -5.92
CA GLY A 332 -1.70 3.02 -6.57
C GLY A 332 -0.50 2.11 -6.35
N TYR A 333 -0.71 1.00 -5.66
CA TYR A 333 0.35 0.05 -5.31
C TYR A 333 0.61 -0.99 -6.39
N TYR A 334 1.89 -1.29 -6.62
CA TYR A 334 2.33 -2.43 -7.41
C TYR A 334 3.35 -3.28 -6.63
N MET A 335 3.12 -4.55 -6.33
CA MET A 335 1.83 -5.28 -6.27
C MET A 335 1.22 -5.13 -4.88
N TYR A 336 -0.10 -4.99 -4.77
CA TYR A 336 -0.76 -5.15 -3.47
C TYR A 336 -0.98 -6.62 -3.11
N GLN A 337 -1.22 -7.45 -4.15
CA GLN A 337 -1.12 -8.90 -4.09
C GLN A 337 -0.64 -9.43 -5.45
N GLY A 338 0.44 -10.21 -5.47
CA GLY A 338 0.99 -10.70 -6.73
C GLY A 338 0.38 -12.03 -7.21
N GLY A 339 0.55 -13.12 -6.45
CA GLY A 339 0.02 -14.45 -6.77
C GLY A 339 1.09 -15.41 -7.31
N THR A 340 0.75 -16.23 -8.29
CA THR A 340 1.65 -17.18 -8.95
C THR A 340 1.71 -16.86 -10.44
N GLN A 341 2.89 -16.92 -11.05
CA GLN A 341 3.08 -16.69 -12.48
C GLN A 341 2.15 -17.57 -13.31
N THR A 342 1.76 -17.09 -14.49
CA THR A 342 1.01 -17.93 -15.42
C THR A 342 1.92 -19.08 -15.88
N PRO A 343 1.46 -20.36 -15.80
CA PRO A 343 2.30 -21.51 -16.10
C PRO A 343 3.03 -21.38 -17.45
N GLY A 344 4.35 -21.48 -17.43
CA GLY A 344 5.21 -21.40 -18.62
C GLY A 344 5.38 -20.00 -19.22
N LEU A 345 4.84 -18.95 -18.59
CA LEU A 345 4.89 -17.57 -19.08
C LEU A 345 5.59 -16.60 -18.11
N LYS A 346 6.38 -17.11 -17.17
CA LYS A 346 7.23 -16.28 -16.32
C LYS A 346 8.43 -15.72 -17.09
N ASP A 347 8.92 -14.55 -16.70
CA ASP A 347 10.26 -14.14 -17.10
C ASP A 347 11.31 -15.17 -16.62
N PRO A 348 12.29 -15.58 -17.44
CA PRO A 348 13.27 -16.61 -17.06
C PRO A 348 14.10 -16.29 -15.81
N SER A 349 14.24 -15.00 -15.46
CA SER A 349 14.95 -14.58 -14.24
C SER A 349 14.12 -14.76 -12.96
N CYS A 350 12.81 -15.00 -13.08
CA CYS A 350 11.88 -15.07 -11.95
C CYS A 350 11.53 -16.51 -11.54
N PRO A 351 11.09 -16.75 -10.29
CA PRO A 351 10.45 -18.01 -9.87
C PRO A 351 9.04 -18.15 -10.47
N GLU A 352 8.41 -19.30 -10.24
CA GLU A 352 6.96 -19.46 -10.46
C GLU A 352 6.16 -18.59 -9.48
N SER A 353 6.65 -18.40 -8.26
CA SER A 353 6.04 -17.49 -7.30
C SER A 353 6.09 -16.05 -7.80
N TYR A 354 4.94 -15.38 -7.70
CA TYR A 354 4.85 -13.93 -7.85
C TYR A 354 4.40 -13.31 -6.53
N ASP A 355 4.89 -13.83 -5.38
CA ASP A 355 4.57 -13.31 -4.05
C ASP A 355 4.88 -11.80 -3.92
N PHE A 356 5.94 -11.36 -4.60
CA PHE A 356 6.37 -9.96 -4.68
C PHE A 356 6.76 -9.36 -3.30
N GLN A 357 6.72 -10.14 -2.22
CA GLN A 357 6.72 -9.65 -0.84
C GLN A 357 5.64 -8.57 -0.61
N ALA A 358 4.53 -8.67 -1.34
CA ALA A 358 3.43 -7.73 -1.29
C ALA A 358 2.71 -7.74 0.08
N PRO A 359 1.96 -6.67 0.43
CA PRO A 359 1.16 -6.60 1.64
C PRO A 359 0.29 -7.83 1.88
N LEU A 360 -0.34 -8.34 0.82
CA LEU A 360 -0.95 -9.66 0.81
C LEU A 360 -0.03 -10.63 0.06
N GLY A 361 0.48 -11.65 0.76
CA GLY A 361 1.36 -12.65 0.16
C GLY A 361 0.67 -13.48 -0.94
N GLU A 362 1.45 -14.33 -1.61
CA GLU A 362 1.00 -15.20 -2.70
C GLU A 362 -0.28 -15.97 -2.36
N TYR A 363 -0.40 -16.43 -1.12
CA TYR A 363 -1.52 -17.22 -0.60
C TYR A 363 -2.59 -16.39 0.13
N GLY A 364 -2.49 -15.06 0.11
CA GLY A 364 -3.48 -14.16 0.73
C GLY A 364 -3.29 -13.92 2.22
N LEU A 365 -2.11 -14.22 2.77
CA LEU A 365 -1.76 -13.85 4.14
C LEU A 365 -1.33 -12.39 4.21
N PRO A 366 -1.95 -11.56 5.07
CA PRO A 366 -1.43 -10.23 5.39
C PRO A 366 -0.04 -10.30 6.02
N ARG A 367 0.85 -9.43 5.56
CA ARG A 367 2.18 -9.20 6.13
C ARG A 367 2.16 -7.97 7.03
N ALA A 368 3.24 -7.73 7.77
CA ALA A 368 3.40 -6.50 8.55
C ALA A 368 3.19 -5.23 7.71
N SER A 369 3.58 -5.23 6.43
CA SER A 369 3.36 -4.09 5.52
C SER A 369 1.88 -3.81 5.24
N PHE A 370 1.01 -4.81 5.29
CA PHE A 370 -0.45 -4.58 5.22
C PHE A 370 -0.92 -3.76 6.43
N HIS A 371 -0.47 -4.14 7.62
CA HIS A 371 -0.84 -3.49 8.88
C HIS A 371 -0.29 -2.06 9.00
N THR A 372 0.94 -1.83 8.57
CA THR A 372 1.51 -0.47 8.57
C THR A 372 0.84 0.43 7.52
N LEU A 373 0.51 -0.10 6.33
CA LEU A 373 -0.23 0.65 5.31
C LEU A 373 -1.67 0.96 5.72
N ASN A 374 -2.33 0.09 6.49
CA ASN A 374 -3.69 0.36 7.00
C ASN A 374 -3.77 1.67 7.78
N ILE A 375 -2.72 2.03 8.53
CA ILE A 375 -2.66 3.31 9.25
C ILE A 375 -2.74 4.49 8.28
N LEU A 376 -2.00 4.43 7.18
CA LEU A 376 -2.03 5.46 6.13
C LEU A 376 -3.36 5.45 5.38
N HIS A 377 -3.93 4.28 5.11
CA HIS A 377 -5.21 4.18 4.40
C HIS A 377 -6.38 4.69 5.24
N HIS A 378 -6.40 4.42 6.54
CA HIS A 378 -7.41 4.99 7.44
C HIS A 378 -7.34 6.52 7.43
N PHE A 379 -6.11 7.05 7.48
CA PHE A 379 -5.87 8.49 7.41
C PHE A 379 -6.35 9.08 6.06
N ILE A 380 -5.96 8.49 4.93
CA ILE A 380 -6.42 8.92 3.60
C ILE A 380 -7.94 8.85 3.49
N ASN A 381 -8.58 7.79 3.99
CA ASN A 381 -10.02 7.61 3.83
C ASN A 381 -10.85 8.68 4.58
N ASP A 382 -10.38 9.19 5.73
CA ASP A 382 -11.13 10.19 6.53
C ASP A 382 -10.64 11.64 6.43
N PHE A 383 -9.39 11.83 5.99
CA PHE A 383 -8.77 13.14 5.86
C PHE A 383 -8.38 13.45 4.41
N GLY A 384 -8.46 12.48 3.49
CA GLY A 384 -8.05 12.62 2.10
C GLY A 384 -8.81 13.70 1.32
N LYS A 385 -10.09 13.95 1.63
CA LYS A 385 -10.85 15.06 1.05
C LYS A 385 -10.22 16.42 1.37
N ASP A 386 -9.78 16.59 2.62
CA ASP A 386 -9.15 17.84 3.07
C ASP A 386 -7.71 17.91 2.59
N LEU A 387 -7.01 16.77 2.59
CA LEU A 387 -5.64 16.65 2.12
C LEU A 387 -5.50 16.91 0.61
N ALA A 388 -6.47 16.45 -0.19
CA ALA A 388 -6.43 16.57 -1.65
C ALA A 388 -6.34 18.02 -2.13
N VAL A 389 -6.97 18.94 -1.39
CA VAL A 389 -7.00 20.38 -1.70
C VAL A 389 -5.86 21.17 -1.07
N MET A 390 -4.98 20.53 -0.28
CA MET A 390 -3.84 21.20 0.34
C MET A 390 -2.66 21.30 -0.62
N ASP A 391 -2.02 22.46 -0.59
CA ASP A 391 -0.77 22.75 -1.31
C ASP A 391 0.42 22.20 -0.56
N VAL A 392 1.48 21.85 -1.29
CA VAL A 392 2.74 21.40 -0.72
C VAL A 392 3.64 22.61 -0.49
N LEU A 393 3.98 22.86 0.76
CA LEU A 393 5.04 23.77 1.17
C LEU A 393 6.30 22.94 1.44
N PRO A 394 7.34 23.03 0.58
CA PRO A 394 8.57 22.26 0.75
C PRO A 394 9.36 22.75 1.98
N SER A 395 10.27 21.91 2.46
CA SER A 395 11.27 22.33 3.47
C SER A 395 12.09 23.51 2.95
N ALA A 396 12.35 24.49 3.83
CA ALA A 396 13.28 25.58 3.55
C ALA A 396 14.74 25.08 3.35
N TYR A 397 15.03 23.88 3.86
CA TYR A 397 16.33 23.22 3.80
C TYR A 397 16.15 21.79 3.26
N PRO A 398 15.87 21.62 1.95
CA PRO A 398 15.64 20.30 1.38
C PRO A 398 16.90 19.45 1.45
N VAL A 399 16.77 18.23 1.96
CA VAL A 399 17.87 17.26 1.98
C VAL A 399 18.01 16.66 0.58
N VAL A 400 19.20 16.77 -0.01
CA VAL A 400 19.48 16.26 -1.36
C VAL A 400 20.30 14.97 -1.40
N ASN A 401 21.05 14.68 -0.33
CA ASN A 401 21.84 13.46 -0.21
C ASN A 401 21.04 12.40 0.57
N PRO A 402 20.67 11.26 -0.02
CA PRO A 402 19.89 10.22 0.65
C PRO A 402 20.64 9.57 1.82
N ARG A 403 21.97 9.72 1.88
CA ARG A 403 22.82 9.23 2.97
C ARG A 403 23.02 10.24 4.10
N ASN A 404 22.49 11.46 3.99
CA ASN A 404 22.52 12.41 5.10
C ASN A 404 21.56 11.91 6.20
N THR A 405 22.13 11.48 7.31
CA THR A 405 21.43 10.93 8.48
C THR A 405 21.18 11.98 9.57
N ASP A 406 21.76 13.17 9.46
CA ASP A 406 21.73 14.23 10.49
C ASP A 406 20.59 15.24 10.27
N SER A 407 20.34 15.64 9.01
CA SER A 407 19.32 16.64 8.70
C SER A 407 17.89 16.09 8.87
N ILE A 408 16.96 16.97 9.26
CA ILE A 408 15.52 16.63 9.33
C ILE A 408 14.91 16.65 7.94
N ARG A 409 14.12 15.63 7.62
CA ARG A 409 13.37 15.53 6.37
C ARG A 409 11.89 15.77 6.69
N TYR A 410 11.33 16.83 6.12
CA TYR A 410 9.93 17.15 6.29
C TYR A 410 9.33 17.82 5.06
N SER A 411 8.01 17.78 4.95
CA SER A 411 7.19 18.56 4.04
C SER A 411 5.88 18.93 4.71
N THR A 412 5.24 20.01 4.26
CA THR A 412 3.98 20.46 4.83
C THR A 412 2.91 20.46 3.75
N ARG A 413 1.74 19.88 4.04
CA ARG A 413 0.53 20.12 3.25
C ARG A 413 -0.34 21.15 3.97
N ILE A 414 -0.61 22.27 3.33
CA ILE A 414 -1.23 23.46 3.92
C ILE A 414 -2.41 23.96 3.08
N LYS A 415 -3.46 24.44 3.76
CA LYS A 415 -4.53 25.24 3.19
C LYS A 415 -4.96 26.30 4.21
N GLY A 416 -4.73 27.56 3.86
CA GLY A 416 -4.95 28.68 4.78
C GLY A 416 -4.06 28.52 6.00
N ASN A 417 -4.69 28.46 7.18
CA ASN A 417 -4.00 28.32 8.46
C ASN A 417 -3.99 26.88 8.99
N SER A 418 -4.40 25.89 8.21
CA SER A 418 -4.50 24.49 8.65
C SER A 418 -3.72 23.54 7.77
N GLY A 419 -3.28 22.41 8.31
CA GLY A 419 -2.54 21.44 7.54
C GLY A 419 -1.94 20.30 8.33
N PHE A 420 -0.99 19.63 7.69
CA PHE A 420 -0.22 18.52 8.25
C PHE A 420 1.25 18.68 7.91
N VAL A 421 2.12 18.44 8.89
CA VAL A 421 3.56 18.31 8.71
C VAL A 421 3.89 16.83 8.62
N PHE A 422 4.52 16.44 7.53
CA PHE A 422 4.98 15.10 7.25
C PHE A 422 6.47 15.03 7.55
N PHE A 423 6.87 14.17 8.48
CA PHE A 423 8.28 13.89 8.77
C PHE A 423 8.67 12.53 8.19
N CYS A 424 9.96 12.35 7.87
CA CYS A 424 10.51 11.06 7.48
C CYS A 424 11.89 10.87 8.13
N ASN A 425 11.99 9.97 9.11
CA ASN A 425 13.25 9.55 9.71
C ASN A 425 13.53 8.06 9.42
N THR A 426 13.25 7.67 8.18
CA THR A 426 13.48 6.34 7.64
C THR A 426 14.19 6.47 6.30
N GLN A 427 15.15 5.60 6.03
CA GLN A 427 15.82 5.52 4.74
C GLN A 427 16.14 4.07 4.43
N VAL A 428 15.82 3.62 3.23
CA VAL A 428 16.14 2.26 2.81
C VAL A 428 17.66 2.03 2.88
N ARG A 429 18.09 0.98 3.58
CA ARG A 429 19.50 0.57 3.78
C ARG A 429 20.40 1.60 4.45
N VAL A 430 19.84 2.61 5.12
CA VAL A 430 20.61 3.55 5.94
C VAL A 430 19.94 3.63 7.30
N PRO A 431 20.58 3.15 8.38
CA PRO A 431 20.04 3.34 9.72
C PRO A 431 20.02 4.83 10.04
N MET A 432 18.86 5.32 10.47
CA MET A 432 18.64 6.73 10.81
C MET A 432 18.64 6.88 12.33
N PRO A 433 19.48 7.77 12.91
CA PRO A 433 19.47 8.01 14.35
C PRO A 433 18.24 8.83 14.77
N ASP A 434 17.90 8.70 16.05
CA ASP A 434 16.94 9.57 16.74
C ASP A 434 17.41 11.02 16.70
N LYS A 435 16.46 11.96 16.63
CA LYS A 435 16.75 13.40 16.57
C LYS A 435 15.78 14.15 17.47
N GLU A 436 16.32 15.07 18.25
CA GLU A 436 15.50 16.00 19.04
C GLU A 436 15.07 17.18 18.15
N VAL A 437 13.78 17.48 18.15
CA VAL A 437 13.17 18.48 17.26
C VAL A 437 12.32 19.45 18.05
N GLN A 438 12.44 20.74 17.72
CA GLN A 438 11.54 21.80 18.15
C GLN A 438 10.89 22.41 16.90
N LEU A 439 9.57 22.27 16.75
CA LEU A 439 8.83 22.73 15.58
C LEU A 439 8.02 23.99 15.88
N THR A 440 8.18 25.01 15.04
CA THR A 440 7.34 26.21 14.99
C THR A 440 6.83 26.42 13.57
N ILE A 441 5.53 26.72 13.44
CA ILE A 441 4.86 27.02 12.17
C ILE A 441 4.36 28.46 12.23
N HIS A 442 4.84 29.30 11.31
CA HIS A 442 4.40 30.68 11.16
C HIS A 442 3.28 30.76 10.14
N LEU A 443 2.11 31.21 10.57
CA LEU A 443 0.92 31.36 9.73
C LEU A 443 0.53 32.83 9.66
N GLN A 444 -0.36 33.18 8.71
CA GLN A 444 -0.76 34.58 8.51
C GLN A 444 -1.38 35.24 9.74
N GLN A 445 -1.98 34.45 10.64
CA GLN A 445 -2.75 34.96 11.77
C GLN A 445 -2.12 34.62 13.13
N GLU A 446 -1.13 33.71 13.17
CA GLU A 446 -0.57 33.19 14.41
C GLU A 446 0.69 32.34 14.18
N ASP A 447 1.40 32.06 15.26
CA ASP A 447 2.46 31.06 15.31
C ASP A 447 1.98 29.85 16.13
N ILE A 448 2.32 28.65 15.67
CA ILE A 448 2.05 27.40 16.39
C ILE A 448 3.38 26.74 16.72
N THR A 449 3.65 26.60 18.02
CA THR A 449 4.84 25.90 18.52
C THR A 449 4.43 24.59 19.16
N PHE A 450 5.00 23.49 18.67
CA PHE A 450 4.83 22.16 19.26
C PHE A 450 5.75 22.02 20.48
N PRO A 451 5.45 21.15 21.46
CA PRO A 451 6.46 20.76 22.45
C PRO A 451 7.65 20.10 21.73
N ALA A 452 8.84 20.16 22.33
CA ALA A 452 9.99 19.42 21.82
C ALA A 452 9.70 17.91 21.82
N PHE A 453 10.17 17.19 20.79
CA PHE A 453 9.94 15.76 20.66
C PHE A 453 11.13 15.03 20.04
N THR A 454 11.26 13.74 20.37
CA THR A 454 12.21 12.84 19.71
C THR A 454 11.58 12.28 18.44
N LEU A 455 12.13 12.66 17.29
CA LEU A 455 11.85 12.00 16.02
C LEU A 455 12.69 10.71 15.95
N ALA A 456 12.14 9.61 16.45
CA ALA A 456 12.85 8.34 16.49
C ALA A 456 13.21 7.82 15.09
N GLY A 457 14.33 7.11 14.99
CA GLY A 457 14.69 6.35 13.80
C GLY A 457 13.59 5.36 13.42
N GLU A 458 13.43 5.15 12.11
CA GLU A 458 12.45 4.22 11.54
C GLU A 458 10.99 4.68 11.67
N THR A 459 10.76 6.00 11.82
CA THR A 459 9.43 6.61 11.86
C THR A 459 9.19 7.56 10.69
N ALA A 460 7.91 7.80 10.36
CA ALA A 460 7.49 8.79 9.37
C ALA A 460 6.14 9.45 9.77
N PRO A 461 6.11 10.21 10.89
CA PRO A 461 4.86 10.68 11.45
C PRO A 461 4.20 11.80 10.63
N ILE A 462 2.87 11.90 10.76
CA ILE A 462 2.03 12.95 10.20
C ILE A 462 1.42 13.75 11.34
N LEU A 463 1.85 15.00 11.53
CA LEU A 463 1.43 15.84 12.65
C LEU A 463 0.46 16.94 12.18
N PRO A 464 -0.76 17.04 12.72
CA PRO A 464 -1.73 18.04 12.33
C PRO A 464 -1.47 19.39 13.01
N PHE A 465 -1.84 20.48 12.35
CA PHE A 465 -1.96 21.80 12.96
C PHE A 465 -3.24 22.49 12.50
N ASN A 466 -3.88 23.22 13.42
CA ASN A 466 -5.17 23.89 13.19
C ASN A 466 -6.22 22.99 12.51
N MET A 467 -6.25 21.72 12.89
CA MET A 467 -7.18 20.74 12.33
C MET A 467 -8.58 20.93 12.96
N ASP A 468 -9.63 20.89 12.14
CA ASP A 468 -11.00 20.86 12.65
C ASP A 468 -11.30 19.51 13.32
N ALA A 469 -11.69 19.56 14.60
CA ALA A 469 -12.16 18.43 15.38
C ALA A 469 -13.63 18.62 15.74
N PHE A 470 -14.50 18.60 14.72
CA PHE A 470 -15.96 18.75 14.83
C PHE A 470 -16.43 20.12 15.31
N GLY A 471 -15.76 21.20 14.89
CA GLY A 471 -16.01 22.58 15.30
C GLY A 471 -15.10 23.10 16.41
N ILE A 472 -14.22 22.25 16.93
CA ILE A 472 -13.15 22.60 17.87
C ILE A 472 -11.83 22.63 17.12
N THR A 473 -11.09 23.73 17.23
CA THR A 473 -9.78 23.84 16.58
C THR A 473 -8.73 23.11 17.41
N LEU A 474 -8.15 22.06 16.82
CA LEU A 474 -6.95 21.39 17.35
C LEU A 474 -5.73 22.15 16.84
N LYS A 475 -5.05 22.88 17.73
CA LYS A 475 -3.89 23.73 17.41
C LYS A 475 -2.72 22.88 16.93
N TYR A 476 -2.41 21.82 17.67
CA TYR A 476 -1.42 20.82 17.31
C TYR A 476 -1.70 19.49 18.00
N ALA A 477 -1.11 18.41 17.48
CA ALA A 477 -0.97 17.14 18.18
C ALA A 477 0.39 16.50 17.88
N THR A 478 1.03 15.93 18.90
CA THR A 478 2.22 15.07 18.73
C THR A 478 1.85 13.61 18.44
N ALA A 479 0.58 13.25 18.61
CA ALA A 479 0.01 12.00 18.13
C ALA A 479 -0.47 12.13 16.67
N GLN A 480 -0.43 11.03 15.92
CA GLN A 480 -0.83 11.01 14.52
C GLN A 480 -2.33 10.73 14.36
N PRO A 481 -3.10 11.55 13.61
CA PRO A 481 -4.48 11.24 13.22
C PRO A 481 -4.54 9.92 12.44
N LEU A 482 -5.48 9.06 12.81
CA LEU A 482 -5.66 7.74 12.23
C LEU A 482 -6.97 7.63 11.45
N ALA A 483 -8.10 7.88 12.10
CA ALA A 483 -9.43 7.61 11.53
C ALA A 483 -10.52 8.47 12.19
N LYS A 484 -11.73 8.42 11.64
CA LYS A 484 -12.97 9.01 12.17
C LYS A 484 -14.07 7.94 12.19
N ALA A 485 -14.87 7.94 13.25
CA ALA A 485 -16.12 7.19 13.30
C ALA A 485 -17.17 7.99 14.08
N GLY A 486 -18.25 8.39 13.42
CA GLY A 486 -19.25 9.29 14.02
C GLY A 486 -18.64 10.64 14.43
N ASN A 487 -18.79 11.01 15.70
CA ASN A 487 -18.21 12.23 16.28
C ASN A 487 -16.89 11.97 17.03
N THR A 488 -16.15 10.93 16.61
CA THR A 488 -14.89 10.52 17.23
C THR A 488 -13.75 10.62 16.23
N ILE A 489 -12.60 11.16 16.66
CA ILE A 489 -11.32 11.07 15.93
C ILE A 489 -10.39 10.12 16.68
N PHE A 490 -9.83 9.16 15.97
CA PHE A 490 -8.79 8.27 16.48
C PHE A 490 -7.42 8.84 16.14
N PHE A 491 -6.52 8.78 17.12
CA PHE A 491 -5.11 9.07 16.98
C PHE A 491 -4.30 7.83 17.35
N THR A 492 -3.09 7.71 16.83
CA THR A 492 -2.12 6.70 17.25
C THR A 492 -0.87 7.36 17.83
N GLN A 493 -0.29 6.70 18.83
CA GLN A 493 1.01 7.08 19.37
C GLN A 493 2.10 6.99 18.30
N VAL A 494 3.10 7.87 18.39
CA VAL A 494 4.30 7.88 17.57
C VAL A 494 5.49 7.54 18.47
N LYS A 495 6.32 6.58 18.04
CA LYS A 495 7.52 6.17 18.78
C LYS A 495 8.43 7.39 19.03
N GLY A 496 8.81 7.60 20.30
CA GLY A 496 9.66 8.72 20.73
C GLY A 496 8.90 10.01 21.03
N MET A 497 7.58 10.07 20.84
CA MET A 497 6.78 11.26 21.10
C MET A 497 5.76 11.00 22.19
N GLU A 498 5.86 11.75 23.29
CA GLU A 498 4.81 11.76 24.31
C GLU A 498 3.53 12.38 23.72
N PRO A 499 2.38 11.69 23.78
CA PRO A 499 1.15 12.21 23.22
C PRO A 499 0.66 13.46 23.97
N GLU A 500 0.53 14.55 23.22
CA GLU A 500 0.01 15.82 23.68
C GLU A 500 -0.90 16.40 22.58
N ILE A 501 -2.06 16.93 23.00
CA ILE A 501 -2.98 17.63 22.13
C ILE A 501 -3.26 19.01 22.71
N CYS A 502 -3.16 20.03 21.88
CA CYS A 502 -3.53 21.39 22.22
C CYS A 502 -4.82 21.79 21.50
N LEU A 503 -5.84 22.19 22.26
CA LEU A 503 -7.12 22.66 21.73
C LEU A 503 -7.33 24.14 22.02
N ASP A 504 -7.96 24.85 21.08
CA ASP A 504 -8.50 26.19 21.33
C ASP A 504 -9.66 26.13 22.35
N ALA A 505 -9.59 26.95 23.39
CA ALA A 505 -10.56 26.92 24.48
C ALA A 505 -11.88 27.64 24.15
N ALA A 506 -11.95 28.48 23.11
CA ALA A 506 -13.05 29.41 22.88
C ALA A 506 -14.40 28.73 22.72
N ASN A 507 -14.44 27.54 22.10
CA ASN A 507 -15.68 26.82 21.80
C ASN A 507 -15.94 25.63 22.74
N ILE A 508 -15.17 25.49 23.83
CA ILE A 508 -15.23 24.32 24.72
C ILE A 508 -15.98 24.66 26.01
N ARG A 509 -17.04 23.90 26.31
CA ARG A 509 -17.76 23.96 27.60
C ARG A 509 -17.11 23.07 28.65
N SER A 510 -16.79 21.83 28.31
CA SER A 510 -16.15 20.88 29.23
C SER A 510 -15.25 19.87 28.51
N LEU A 511 -14.28 19.36 29.28
CA LEU A 511 -13.31 18.33 28.89
C LEU A 511 -13.22 17.27 29.99
N GLU A 512 -13.29 16.00 29.61
CA GLU A 512 -13.29 14.84 30.50
C GLU A 512 -12.37 13.72 29.97
N GLY A 513 -11.79 12.93 30.88
CA GLY A 513 -11.02 11.72 30.55
C GLY A 513 -9.49 11.92 30.49
N TRP A 514 -9.00 13.06 30.02
CA TRP A 514 -7.55 13.34 29.97
C TRP A 514 -7.14 14.40 30.98
N LYS A 515 -5.86 14.36 31.38
CA LYS A 515 -5.28 15.45 32.18
C LYS A 515 -5.28 16.72 31.35
N LYS A 516 -5.79 17.80 31.93
CA LYS A 516 -5.93 19.10 31.27
C LYS A 516 -5.19 20.19 32.02
N THR A 517 -4.40 20.95 31.28
CA THR A 517 -3.68 22.13 31.75
C THR A 517 -4.13 23.32 30.90
N LYS A 518 -4.53 24.42 31.54
CA LYS A 518 -4.88 25.64 30.81
C LYS A 518 -3.64 26.50 30.61
N SER A 519 -3.39 26.94 29.38
CA SER A 519 -2.31 27.87 29.03
C SER A 519 -2.86 28.96 28.12
N GLY A 520 -3.04 30.17 28.67
CA GLY A 520 -3.71 31.27 27.95
C GLY A 520 -5.12 30.87 27.49
N ASN A 521 -5.37 30.96 26.18
CA ASN A 521 -6.63 30.56 25.54
C ASN A 521 -6.63 29.11 25.03
N HIS A 522 -5.69 28.27 25.49
CA HIS A 522 -5.55 26.90 25.04
C HIS A 522 -5.68 25.89 26.19
N TRP A 523 -6.14 24.69 25.85
CA TRP A 523 -6.09 23.50 26.69
C TRP A 523 -5.01 22.56 26.19
N ILE A 524 -4.04 22.25 27.03
CA ILE A 524 -3.01 21.23 26.78
C ILE A 524 -3.46 19.94 27.47
N LEU A 525 -3.53 18.85 26.69
CA LEU A 525 -4.19 17.61 27.08
C LEU A 525 -3.24 16.43 26.93
N HIS A 526 -3.19 15.61 27.98
CA HIS A 526 -2.37 14.38 28.01
C HIS A 526 -3.20 13.17 28.42
N PRO A 527 -3.03 12.02 27.75
CA PRO A 527 -3.64 10.77 28.14
C PRO A 527 -2.99 10.26 29.44
N GLN A 528 -3.69 10.37 30.57
CA GLN A 528 -3.23 9.84 31.87
C GLN A 528 -4.26 8.93 32.53
N GLU A 529 -5.56 9.18 32.35
CA GLU A 529 -6.66 8.37 32.90
C GLU A 529 -7.46 7.72 31.77
N GLY A 530 -6.87 6.71 31.15
CA GLY A 530 -7.46 6.01 30.00
C GLY A 530 -7.12 6.67 28.67
N ASN A 531 -7.81 6.22 27.62
CA ASN A 531 -7.42 6.52 26.24
C ASN A 531 -8.37 7.47 25.50
N THR A 532 -9.42 7.95 26.16
CA THR A 532 -10.47 8.76 25.51
C THR A 532 -10.60 10.13 26.18
N LEU A 533 -10.52 11.18 25.37
CA LEU A 533 -10.90 12.54 25.72
C LEU A 533 -12.31 12.80 25.22
N TYR A 534 -13.21 13.23 26.09
CA TYR A 534 -14.54 13.72 25.70
C TYR A 534 -14.55 15.24 25.70
N ILE A 535 -15.14 15.82 24.65
CA ILE A 535 -15.24 17.26 24.45
C ILE A 535 -16.73 17.60 24.33
N THR A 536 -17.18 18.55 25.15
CA THR A 536 -18.52 19.15 25.00
C THR A 536 -18.35 20.60 24.58
N ASP A 537 -18.92 20.96 23.44
CA ASP A 537 -18.86 22.33 22.93
C ASP A 537 -19.82 23.28 23.67
N LEU A 538 -19.70 24.59 23.41
CA LEU A 538 -20.60 25.60 23.99
C LEU A 538 -22.07 25.41 23.62
N LYS A 539 -22.40 24.62 22.60
CA LYS A 539 -23.78 24.28 22.19
C LYS A 539 -24.26 22.96 22.82
N GLY A 540 -23.42 22.27 23.59
CA GLY A 540 -23.73 20.98 24.21
C GLY A 540 -23.54 19.77 23.30
N LYS A 541 -22.97 19.93 22.10
CA LYS A 541 -22.60 18.81 21.23
C LYS A 541 -21.39 18.10 21.82
N ARG A 542 -21.46 16.76 21.88
CA ARG A 542 -20.38 15.90 22.37
C ARG A 542 -19.60 15.27 21.21
N SER A 543 -18.29 15.35 21.30
CA SER A 543 -17.33 14.64 20.45
C SER A 543 -16.25 13.97 21.31
N SER A 544 -15.42 13.13 20.71
CA SER A 544 -14.30 12.53 21.42
C SER A 544 -13.04 12.37 20.57
N ILE A 545 -11.92 12.29 21.26
CA ILE A 545 -10.63 11.89 20.72
C ILE A 545 -10.22 10.61 21.43
N VAL A 546 -9.85 9.58 20.68
CA VAL A 546 -9.39 8.29 21.21
C VAL A 546 -7.96 8.07 20.79
N LEU A 547 -7.07 7.80 21.73
CA LEU A 547 -5.69 7.42 21.47
C LEU A 547 -5.56 5.90 21.45
N LEU A 548 -5.04 5.37 20.36
CA LEU A 548 -4.68 3.96 20.22
C LEU A 548 -3.18 3.78 20.41
N THR A 549 -2.80 2.62 20.92
CA THR A 549 -1.40 2.19 20.80
C THR A 549 -1.07 1.95 19.33
N ARG A 550 0.23 1.94 19.00
CA ARG A 550 0.68 1.60 17.65
C ARG A 550 0.20 0.20 17.22
N GLU A 551 0.25 -0.77 18.13
CA GLU A 551 -0.22 -2.14 17.89
C GLU A 551 -1.73 -2.20 17.62
N GLU A 552 -2.54 -1.45 18.38
CA GLU A 552 -3.99 -1.35 18.14
C GLU A 552 -4.29 -0.71 16.77
N ALA A 553 -3.52 0.30 16.37
CA ALA A 553 -3.66 0.95 15.07
C ALA A 553 -3.27 0.01 13.90
N GLU A 554 -2.19 -0.76 14.02
CA GLU A 554 -1.76 -1.75 13.04
C GLU A 554 -2.77 -2.90 12.87
N ASN A 555 -3.46 -3.24 13.97
CA ASN A 555 -4.51 -4.25 14.00
C ASN A 555 -5.91 -3.65 13.86
N SER A 556 -6.02 -2.43 13.32
CA SER A 556 -7.31 -1.76 13.14
C SER A 556 -7.90 -1.98 11.74
N TRP A 557 -9.22 -2.16 11.70
CA TRP A 557 -9.99 -2.48 10.50
C TRP A 557 -11.19 -1.55 10.39
N ARG A 558 -11.54 -1.13 9.18
CA ARG A 558 -12.71 -0.30 8.92
C ARG A 558 -13.83 -1.12 8.32
N LEU A 559 -14.96 -1.14 9.02
CA LEU A 559 -16.15 -1.87 8.58
C LEU A 559 -17.39 -0.98 8.71
N LYS A 560 -18.37 -1.23 7.84
CA LYS A 560 -19.71 -0.63 7.94
C LYS A 560 -20.63 -1.60 8.68
N ILE A 561 -21.02 -1.26 9.91
CA ILE A 561 -21.96 -2.06 10.72
C ILE A 561 -23.30 -1.32 10.75
N GLY A 562 -24.38 -1.96 10.28
CA GLY A 562 -25.70 -1.32 10.22
C GLY A 562 -25.72 -0.01 9.39
N GLY A 563 -24.84 0.10 8.39
CA GLY A 563 -24.68 1.29 7.55
C GLY A 563 -23.85 2.43 8.16
N LYS A 564 -23.32 2.26 9.38
CA LYS A 564 -22.45 3.23 10.05
C LYS A 564 -20.99 2.77 9.99
N GLU A 565 -20.08 3.72 9.77
CA GLU A 565 -18.64 3.49 9.89
C GLU A 565 -18.27 3.11 11.33
N SER A 566 -17.47 2.07 11.47
CA SER A 566 -16.93 1.59 12.75
C SER A 566 -15.46 1.22 12.57
N LEU A 567 -14.64 1.60 13.56
CA LEU A 567 -13.28 1.11 13.68
C LEU A 567 -13.27 -0.14 14.57
N MET A 568 -12.68 -1.21 14.07
CA MET A 568 -12.50 -2.46 14.80
C MET A 568 -11.02 -2.69 15.09
N ILE A 569 -10.71 -3.40 16.16
CA ILE A 569 -9.34 -3.78 16.54
C ILE A 569 -9.32 -5.28 16.77
N SER A 570 -8.47 -6.00 16.03
CA SER A 570 -8.28 -7.44 16.19
C SER A 570 -6.98 -7.89 15.52
N SER A 571 -6.26 -8.80 16.18
CA SER A 571 -5.15 -9.54 15.58
C SER A 571 -5.63 -10.62 14.59
N ALA A 572 -6.91 -11.02 14.67
CA ALA A 572 -7.55 -11.83 13.65
C ALA A 572 -7.88 -10.98 12.42
N LYS A 573 -7.80 -11.60 11.25
CA LYS A 573 -8.23 -11.01 9.99
C LYS A 573 -9.74 -10.92 9.98
N LEU A 574 -10.28 -9.76 9.63
CA LEU A 574 -11.70 -9.48 9.68
C LEU A 574 -12.26 -9.37 8.27
N MET A 575 -13.12 -10.31 7.86
CA MET A 575 -13.81 -10.28 6.58
C MET A 575 -15.31 -10.09 6.74
N LEU A 576 -15.83 -8.93 6.31
CA LEU A 576 -17.27 -8.64 6.33
C LEU A 576 -17.91 -8.91 4.96
N SER A 577 -18.93 -9.76 4.94
CA SER A 577 -19.80 -9.98 3.78
C SER A 577 -21.26 -9.86 4.19
N GLY A 578 -21.93 -8.78 3.78
CA GLY A 578 -23.27 -8.47 4.28
C GLY A 578 -23.27 -8.19 5.78
N LYS A 579 -23.90 -9.05 6.58
CA LYS A 579 -23.96 -8.98 8.05
C LYS A 579 -23.04 -9.99 8.75
N GLU A 580 -22.43 -10.89 7.99
CA GLU A 580 -21.56 -11.93 8.51
C GLU A 580 -20.12 -11.43 8.56
N LEU A 581 -19.53 -11.41 9.76
CA LEU A 581 -18.12 -11.15 9.99
C LEU A 581 -17.40 -12.50 10.16
N GLU A 582 -16.49 -12.81 9.25
CA GLU A 582 -15.55 -13.92 9.39
C GLU A 582 -14.25 -13.43 10.01
N LEU A 583 -13.81 -14.09 11.09
CA LEU A 583 -12.52 -13.88 11.73
C LEU A 583 -11.59 -15.02 11.35
N ARG A 584 -10.33 -14.72 10.99
CA ARG A 584 -9.31 -15.75 10.73
C ARG A 584 -7.99 -15.48 11.43
N GLN A 585 -7.44 -16.49 12.08
CA GLN A 585 -6.19 -16.37 12.84
C GLN A 585 -5.31 -17.62 12.70
N LEU A 586 -4.00 -17.39 12.61
CA LEU A 586 -3.02 -18.47 12.50
C LEU A 586 -2.74 -19.08 13.87
N ASN A 587 -2.75 -20.41 13.93
CA ASN A 587 -2.36 -21.24 15.07
C ASN A 587 -3.11 -21.01 16.40
N GLU A 588 -4.09 -20.12 16.42
CA GLU A 588 -4.81 -19.72 17.63
C GLU A 588 -6.32 -19.74 17.36
N PRO A 589 -7.05 -20.73 17.90
CA PRO A 589 -8.50 -20.83 17.69
C PRO A 589 -9.30 -19.83 18.54
N ASP A 590 -8.74 -19.30 19.62
CA ASP A 590 -9.38 -18.31 20.48
C ASP A 590 -9.09 -16.89 19.94
N MET A 591 -10.12 -16.20 19.47
CA MET A 591 -10.01 -14.90 18.82
C MET A 591 -10.76 -13.83 19.61
N HIS A 592 -10.22 -12.62 19.58
CA HIS A 592 -10.79 -11.44 20.24
C HIS A 592 -10.86 -10.28 19.26
N PHE A 593 -11.93 -9.51 19.35
CA PHE A 593 -12.03 -8.24 18.65
C PHE A 593 -12.78 -7.20 19.48
N LYS A 594 -12.39 -5.94 19.27
CA LYS A 594 -13.10 -4.75 19.75
C LYS A 594 -13.73 -4.03 18.55
N TRP A 595 -14.87 -3.39 18.74
CA TRP A 595 -15.45 -2.49 17.74
C TRP A 595 -15.99 -1.24 18.40
N TYR A 596 -15.83 -0.12 17.72
CA TYR A 596 -16.26 1.17 18.23
C TYR A 596 -17.72 1.44 17.87
N ALA A 597 -18.58 1.51 18.88
CA ALA A 597 -20.00 1.79 18.71
C ALA A 597 -20.52 2.64 19.86
N ASP A 598 -21.38 3.62 19.54
CA ASP A 598 -22.06 4.46 20.52
C ASP A 598 -21.11 5.20 21.49
N GLY A 599 -19.92 5.58 21.00
CA GLY A 599 -18.94 6.34 21.76
C GLY A 599 -17.95 5.51 22.58
N VAL A 600 -18.09 4.18 22.60
CA VAL A 600 -17.25 3.27 23.40
C VAL A 600 -16.79 2.06 22.58
N PHE A 601 -15.72 1.41 23.00
CA PHE A 601 -15.36 0.09 22.49
C PHE A 601 -16.23 -0.97 23.15
N LYS A 602 -16.88 -1.79 22.33
CA LYS A 602 -17.47 -3.06 22.71
C LYS A 602 -16.51 -4.17 22.31
N GLU A 603 -16.54 -5.30 23.00
CA GLU A 603 -15.63 -6.41 22.72
C GLU A 603 -16.34 -7.77 22.74
N ARG A 604 -15.77 -8.74 22.02
CA ARG A 604 -16.28 -10.10 21.95
C ARG A 604 -15.13 -11.09 21.80
N TYR A 605 -15.26 -12.20 22.50
CA TYR A 605 -14.39 -13.37 22.42
C TYR A 605 -15.12 -14.48 21.69
N VAL A 606 -14.43 -15.15 20.78
CA VAL A 606 -14.97 -16.25 19.98
C VAL A 606 -13.94 -17.35 19.84
N LYS A 607 -14.39 -18.58 19.61
CA LYS A 607 -13.52 -19.74 19.47
C LYS A 607 -13.88 -20.55 18.23
N ALA A 608 -12.89 -20.97 17.46
CA ALA A 608 -13.08 -21.88 16.35
C ALA A 608 -13.53 -23.27 16.84
N PRO A 609 -14.45 -23.95 16.12
CA PRO A 609 -15.04 -25.22 16.56
C PRO A 609 -14.05 -26.38 16.64
N GLN A 610 -12.89 -26.29 15.97
CA GLN A 610 -11.83 -27.31 15.99
C GLN A 610 -10.48 -26.69 16.35
N ALA A 611 -9.73 -27.34 17.24
CA ALA A 611 -8.49 -26.80 17.81
C ALA A 611 -7.20 -27.53 17.37
N SER A 612 -7.28 -28.59 16.55
CA SER A 612 -6.07 -29.25 16.04
C SER A 612 -6.26 -29.87 14.65
N MET A 613 -5.22 -29.71 13.83
CA MET A 613 -5.07 -30.36 12.53
C MET A 613 -3.59 -30.73 12.36
N ALA A 614 -3.31 -31.98 12.02
CA ALA A 614 -1.98 -32.45 11.70
C ALA A 614 -1.89 -32.73 10.20
N ILE A 615 -0.78 -32.33 9.59
CA ILE A 615 -0.43 -32.71 8.23
C ILE A 615 0.85 -33.54 8.32
N PRO A 616 0.80 -34.85 8.00
CA PRO A 616 2.00 -35.67 8.03
C PRO A 616 3.05 -35.15 7.06
N VAL A 617 4.28 -35.06 7.54
CA VAL A 617 5.47 -34.73 6.75
C VAL A 617 6.46 -35.87 6.92
N LYS A 618 6.85 -36.51 5.82
CA LYS A 618 7.79 -37.64 5.81
C LYS A 618 8.74 -37.50 4.63
N ASP A 619 10.05 -37.61 4.87
CA ASP A 619 11.07 -37.60 3.81
C ASP A 619 10.93 -36.43 2.80
N ASN A 620 10.76 -35.20 3.32
CA ASN A 620 10.49 -33.98 2.54
C ASN A 620 9.19 -34.02 1.72
N ALA A 621 8.27 -34.92 2.03
CA ALA A 621 6.97 -35.01 1.40
C ALA A 621 5.84 -34.60 2.38
N VAL A 622 4.98 -33.70 1.93
CA VAL A 622 3.82 -33.20 2.68
C VAL A 622 2.57 -33.93 2.19
N GLN A 623 1.90 -34.66 3.07
CA GLN A 623 0.67 -35.39 2.74
C GLN A 623 -0.52 -34.42 2.66
N LEU A 624 -1.09 -34.26 1.48
CA LEU A 624 -2.13 -33.24 1.27
C LEU A 624 -3.52 -33.82 1.61
N PRO A 625 -4.30 -33.17 2.48
CA PRO A 625 -5.63 -33.66 2.82
C PRO A 625 -6.59 -33.47 1.64
N SER A 626 -7.60 -34.33 1.55
CA SER A 626 -8.67 -34.22 0.55
C SER A 626 -9.58 -33.01 0.80
N SER A 627 -9.79 -32.65 2.08
CA SER A 627 -10.59 -31.52 2.52
C SER A 627 -10.08 -30.96 3.84
N LEU A 628 -10.37 -29.69 4.11
CA LEU A 628 -10.16 -29.07 5.43
C LEU A 628 -11.38 -29.32 6.32
N PRO A 629 -11.18 -29.49 7.63
CA PRO A 629 -12.30 -29.68 8.54
C PRO A 629 -12.99 -28.34 8.88
N ALA A 630 -14.16 -28.42 9.52
CA ALA A 630 -14.92 -27.24 9.92
C ALA A 630 -14.10 -26.34 10.87
N GLY A 631 -14.15 -25.03 10.64
CA GLY A 631 -13.39 -24.06 11.44
C GLY A 631 -11.92 -23.91 11.04
N VAL A 632 -11.43 -24.61 10.00
CA VAL A 632 -10.11 -24.41 9.41
C VAL A 632 -10.28 -23.90 7.97
N SER A 633 -9.76 -22.71 7.70
CA SER A 633 -9.93 -22.00 6.43
C SER A 633 -8.78 -22.23 5.44
N ASP A 634 -7.57 -22.48 5.96
CA ASP A 634 -6.37 -22.89 5.24
C ASP A 634 -5.41 -23.59 6.22
N VAL A 635 -4.36 -24.21 5.70
CA VAL A 635 -3.21 -24.66 6.47
C VAL A 635 -1.95 -24.16 5.77
N PHE A 636 -1.11 -23.48 6.52
CA PHE A 636 0.18 -23.00 6.05
C PHE A 636 1.29 -23.91 6.54
N LEU A 637 2.36 -23.98 5.77
CA LEU A 637 3.63 -24.54 6.24
C LEU A 637 4.56 -23.42 6.64
N ASP A 638 5.39 -23.61 7.65
CA ASP A 638 6.55 -22.79 7.96
C ASP A 638 7.79 -23.63 7.66
N ILE A 639 8.38 -23.42 6.49
CA ILE A 639 9.52 -24.20 6.00
C ILE A 639 10.79 -23.39 6.20
N ASP A 640 11.62 -23.84 7.14
CA ASP A 640 12.99 -23.37 7.32
C ASP A 640 13.91 -24.23 6.47
N TYR A 641 14.62 -23.62 5.53
CA TYR A 641 15.52 -24.30 4.61
C TYR A 641 16.72 -23.41 4.30
N PHE A 642 17.79 -24.02 3.80
CA PHE A 642 18.90 -23.28 3.22
C PHE A 642 19.32 -23.91 1.90
N GLY A 643 19.49 -23.07 0.88
CA GLY A 643 19.79 -23.44 -0.50
C GLY A 643 19.46 -22.26 -1.42
N GLY A 644 19.66 -22.40 -2.73
CA GLY A 644 19.37 -21.33 -3.69
C GLY A 644 17.87 -21.11 -3.91
N SER A 645 17.10 -22.19 -3.87
CA SER A 645 15.63 -22.19 -4.00
C SER A 645 15.04 -23.48 -3.42
N ILE A 646 13.72 -23.50 -3.21
CA ILE A 646 12.97 -24.70 -2.88
C ILE A 646 11.78 -24.80 -3.83
N THR A 647 11.44 -26.03 -4.24
CA THR A 647 10.29 -26.31 -5.10
C THR A 647 9.34 -27.27 -4.41
N GLY A 648 8.05 -27.07 -4.62
CA GLY A 648 6.97 -27.99 -4.28
C GLY A 648 6.40 -28.62 -5.54
N THR A 649 6.50 -29.94 -5.65
CA THR A 649 6.11 -30.71 -6.84
C THR A 649 4.93 -31.64 -6.54
N ILE A 650 3.93 -31.63 -7.42
CA ILE A 650 2.79 -32.57 -7.40
C ILE A 650 2.74 -33.30 -8.74
N ASN A 651 2.72 -34.63 -8.72
CA ASN A 651 2.74 -35.48 -9.93
C ASN A 651 3.85 -35.10 -10.94
N GLY A 652 5.05 -34.77 -10.43
CA GLY A 652 6.20 -34.40 -11.26
C GLY A 652 6.16 -32.99 -11.85
N LYS A 653 5.17 -32.15 -11.50
CA LYS A 653 5.10 -30.74 -11.92
C LYS A 653 5.33 -29.80 -10.74
N VAL A 654 6.14 -28.78 -10.94
CA VAL A 654 6.30 -27.68 -9.98
C VAL A 654 4.97 -26.93 -9.89
N VAL A 655 4.44 -26.81 -8.67
CA VAL A 655 3.18 -26.11 -8.38
C VAL A 655 3.37 -24.92 -7.44
N ALA A 656 4.54 -24.84 -6.80
CA ALA A 656 4.93 -23.79 -5.90
C ALA A 656 6.46 -23.75 -5.84
N ASP A 657 7.06 -22.59 -5.65
CA ASP A 657 8.49 -22.46 -5.36
C ASP A 657 8.75 -21.25 -4.46
N ASP A 658 9.94 -21.20 -3.89
CA ASP A 658 10.44 -20.05 -3.16
C ASP A 658 11.92 -19.90 -3.35
N LEU A 659 12.36 -18.64 -3.24
CA LEU A 659 13.74 -18.28 -3.44
C LEU A 659 14.31 -17.74 -2.14
N TYR A 660 15.41 -18.33 -1.66
CA TYR A 660 15.86 -18.10 -0.29
C TYR A 660 16.29 -16.65 -0.10
N THR A 661 15.59 -15.92 0.79
CA THR A 661 15.93 -14.54 1.18
C THR A 661 16.45 -14.43 2.61
N GLY A 662 16.62 -15.55 3.31
CA GLY A 662 16.85 -15.59 4.76
C GLY A 662 15.55 -15.72 5.60
N ASN A 663 14.39 -15.67 4.95
CA ASN A 663 13.09 -15.90 5.58
C ASN A 663 12.61 -17.33 5.37
N LYS A 664 11.71 -17.79 6.24
CA LYS A 664 10.99 -19.06 6.05
C LYS A 664 10.01 -18.94 4.89
N TRP A 665 9.87 -20.02 4.11
CA TRP A 665 8.83 -20.12 3.11
C TRP A 665 7.50 -20.51 3.75
N ARG A 666 6.41 -19.82 3.38
CA ARG A 666 5.07 -20.03 3.94
C ARG A 666 3.99 -20.31 2.88
N PRO A 667 4.00 -21.49 2.22
CA PRO A 667 2.97 -21.86 1.27
C PRO A 667 1.66 -22.21 1.98
N GLY A 668 0.53 -21.80 1.39
CA GLY A 668 -0.83 -22.18 1.81
C GLY A 668 -1.33 -23.40 1.05
N LEU A 669 -1.86 -24.39 1.76
CA LEU A 669 -2.17 -25.71 1.21
C LEU A 669 -3.58 -25.83 0.62
N LYS A 670 -4.49 -24.90 0.93
CA LYS A 670 -5.89 -24.89 0.44
C LYS A 670 -6.01 -24.94 -1.10
N ARG A 671 -4.97 -24.53 -1.84
CA ARG A 671 -4.95 -24.61 -3.31
C ARG A 671 -4.68 -26.01 -3.84
N PHE A 672 -4.04 -26.85 -3.04
CA PHE A 672 -3.50 -28.14 -3.45
C PHE A 672 -4.29 -29.35 -2.90
N LEU A 673 -5.34 -29.08 -2.11
CA LEU A 673 -6.23 -30.10 -1.54
C LEU A 673 -6.73 -31.08 -2.61
N GLY A 674 -6.88 -32.35 -2.22
CA GLY A 674 -7.28 -33.43 -3.13
C GLY A 674 -6.14 -34.02 -3.95
N SER A 675 -4.96 -33.40 -3.93
CA SER A 675 -3.72 -34.07 -4.35
C SER A 675 -3.28 -35.05 -3.26
N LYS A 676 -2.52 -36.09 -3.61
CA LYS A 676 -2.03 -37.07 -2.61
C LYS A 676 -0.89 -36.49 -1.75
N GLU A 677 0.07 -35.86 -2.40
CA GLU A 677 1.34 -35.49 -1.78
C GLU A 677 2.00 -34.33 -2.55
N MET A 678 2.73 -33.49 -1.83
CA MET A 678 3.65 -32.50 -2.38
C MET A 678 5.08 -32.84 -1.95
N LEU A 679 5.96 -33.04 -2.93
CA LEU A 679 7.38 -33.28 -2.71
C LEU A 679 8.15 -31.97 -2.66
N LEU A 680 8.98 -31.79 -1.64
CA LEU A 680 9.80 -30.61 -1.46
C LEU A 680 11.26 -30.89 -1.82
N GLU A 681 11.82 -30.08 -2.71
CA GLU A 681 13.21 -30.22 -3.16
C GLU A 681 13.94 -28.89 -3.08
N VAL A 682 15.05 -28.88 -2.33
CA VAL A 682 15.93 -27.71 -2.18
C VAL A 682 17.03 -27.78 -3.22
N GLN A 683 17.19 -26.71 -3.99
CA GLN A 683 18.27 -26.56 -4.95
C GLN A 683 19.53 -25.99 -4.27
N PRO A 684 20.74 -26.38 -4.69
CA PRO A 684 21.99 -25.92 -4.10
C PRO A 684 22.15 -24.40 -4.12
N TRP A 685 22.95 -23.86 -3.21
CA TRP A 685 23.30 -22.45 -3.18
C TRP A 685 24.25 -22.07 -4.33
N ASP A 686 23.98 -20.95 -5.01
CA ASP A 686 24.90 -20.34 -5.97
C ASP A 686 25.54 -19.08 -5.34
N ASN A 687 26.88 -19.04 -5.31
CA ASN A 687 27.63 -17.89 -4.79
C ASN A 687 27.46 -16.60 -5.61
N LYS A 688 26.81 -16.65 -6.77
CA LYS A 688 26.40 -15.48 -7.54
C LYS A 688 25.14 -14.81 -6.99
N ILE A 689 24.38 -15.47 -6.12
CA ILE A 689 23.18 -14.89 -5.48
C ILE A 689 23.61 -13.71 -4.60
N THR A 690 22.90 -12.58 -4.71
CA THR A 690 23.23 -11.35 -3.98
C THR A 690 22.12 -10.91 -3.02
N GLY A 691 22.48 -10.16 -1.98
CA GLY A 691 21.51 -9.48 -1.10
C GLY A 691 20.85 -10.35 -0.04
N VAL A 692 21.37 -11.56 0.20
CA VAL A 692 20.96 -12.44 1.30
C VAL A 692 22.03 -12.43 2.39
N GLN A 693 21.62 -12.28 3.64
CA GLN A 693 22.48 -12.59 4.78
C GLN A 693 22.52 -14.11 4.97
N LEU A 694 23.69 -14.72 4.82
CA LEU A 694 23.84 -16.16 4.97
C LEU A 694 23.72 -16.57 6.45
N PRO A 695 23.06 -17.71 6.75
CA PRO A 695 23.06 -18.28 8.09
C PRO A 695 24.46 -18.75 8.51
N GLU A 696 24.68 -18.87 9.82
CA GLU A 696 25.95 -19.39 10.38
C GLU A 696 26.20 -20.85 9.96
N ASP A 697 25.21 -21.70 10.19
CA ASP A 697 25.17 -23.05 9.62
C ASP A 697 24.76 -22.95 8.15
N LYS A 698 25.61 -23.43 7.25
CA LYS A 698 25.37 -23.46 5.80
C LYS A 698 25.05 -24.86 5.28
N LYS A 699 24.62 -25.77 6.16
CA LYS A 699 24.09 -27.06 5.74
C LYS A 699 22.83 -26.84 4.90
N GLU A 700 22.91 -27.25 3.64
CA GLU A 700 21.83 -27.17 2.68
C GLU A 700 20.76 -28.22 2.94
N GLY A 701 19.53 -27.90 2.53
CA GLY A 701 18.35 -28.73 2.70
C GLY A 701 17.32 -28.12 3.64
N ILE A 702 16.26 -28.89 3.87
CA ILE A 702 15.18 -28.52 4.78
C ILE A 702 15.64 -28.77 6.21
N ARG A 703 15.49 -27.74 7.06
CA ARG A 703 15.89 -27.77 8.47
C ARG A 703 14.71 -28.08 9.37
N ASN A 704 13.56 -27.50 9.05
CA ASN A 704 12.34 -27.71 9.81
C ASN A 704 11.10 -27.42 8.95
N ILE A 705 10.02 -28.17 9.19
CA ILE A 705 8.70 -27.90 8.61
C ILE A 705 7.71 -27.88 9.77
N ARG A 706 7.04 -26.74 9.96
CA ARG A 706 5.96 -26.61 10.94
C ARG A 706 4.62 -26.44 10.23
N VAL A 707 3.61 -27.19 10.66
CA VAL A 707 2.23 -27.05 10.16
C VAL A 707 1.51 -25.99 10.99
N ILE A 708 0.87 -25.04 10.32
CA ILE A 708 0.22 -23.87 10.93
C ILE A 708 -1.23 -23.76 10.40
N PRO A 709 -2.24 -24.25 11.13
CA PRO A 709 -3.63 -24.09 10.72
C PRO A 709 -4.06 -22.62 10.79
N GLU A 710 -4.89 -22.19 9.84
CA GLU A 710 -5.63 -20.94 9.92
C GLU A 710 -7.07 -21.23 10.35
N TYR A 711 -7.37 -20.91 11.61
CA TYR A 711 -8.71 -21.08 12.15
C TYR A 711 -9.65 -19.99 11.64
N SER A 712 -10.94 -20.32 11.51
CA SER A 712 -11.99 -19.40 11.09
C SER A 712 -13.23 -19.52 11.96
N VAL A 713 -13.84 -18.37 12.27
CA VAL A 713 -15.13 -18.23 12.96
C VAL A 713 -15.98 -17.21 12.24
N LYS A 714 -17.27 -17.51 12.07
CA LYS A 714 -18.25 -16.55 11.55
C LYS A 714 -19.16 -16.08 12.68
N VAL A 715 -19.38 -14.77 12.75
CA VAL A 715 -20.32 -14.13 13.67
C VAL A 715 -21.22 -13.16 12.95
N GLU A 716 -22.47 -13.05 13.41
CA GLU A 716 -23.34 -11.94 13.01
C GLU A 716 -23.08 -10.73 13.91
N LEU A 717 -23.03 -9.55 13.28
CA LEU A 717 -22.85 -8.24 13.92
C LEU A 717 -24.15 -7.44 14.02
#